data_AF-A0A1F3KTQ9-F1
#
_entry.id   AF-A0A1F3KTQ9-F1
#
_cell.length_a   1.000
_cell.length_b   1.000
_cell.length_c   1.000
_cell.angle_alpha   90.00
_cell.angle_beta   90.00
_cell.angle_gamma   90.00
#
_symmetry.space_group_name_H-M   'P 1'
#
loop_
_entity.id
_entity.type
_entity.pdbx_description
1 polymer ?
#
loop_
_entity_poly.entity_id
_entity_poly.type
_entity_poly.pdbx_seq_one_letter_code
_entity_poly.pdbx_strand_id
1 'polypeptide(L)'
;MHYFLDQDIKFLTGVGPKRAEILNKELGIFTFRDLLYYFPYRHIDRSKFYSINELNADLPYLQIKGKIIGIETAGDKRHPRLVVFITDGTGIIELVFFKGVKYIREMLKRGMEYVVFGKPSIFNNKLNIIHPELEEAATHQKKLNTPFQPLYNTTEKMKNNFLNSKAIYKIVAGLVQSMKTTLQETLPEHLVKEYHFLSHHDAVLNIHFPSSIETLNKAQYRLKFEELFFIQISILRQRKIRHVKSVGLVFARVGDYTNNFAKNNLPFELTGAQKRVVKKLRENMRSGRQLNCLLQGDVGSGKTLVALICALIALDNNLQVCIMAPTEILANQHFSTFTKMLNGLDIRLGLLTGSTKKKVRTSLHEALLSGELQILIGTHALIEDNVQFKNLGFVVIDEQHKFGVAQRSKLWKKSEITPHVLVMTATPIPRTLQMTVYGDLDVAVINELPPGRQKIETKHYTDALRMRLFGEIRKEIEKGRQVYVVYPMIEESEKLDIKYLRDGVESFIRSFPPPQYRILEVHGKMKQDEKNEAMLDFVNHRADILISTTVIEVGVDVPNATMMVIESAERFGLSQLHQLRGRVGRGGEKSVCILMTKEDIGTVAKKRMKAMCDTNDGFVISEIDLELRGPGNIEGTMQSGVPGDLKLANLARDGQIVQYARQIASKILDEDPFLEKAENTILAQHIQNQKKEVVDWGTIS
;
A
#
# COMPACT_ATOMS: atom_id res chain seq x y z
N MET A 1 -8.35 36.21 -12.53
CA MET A 1 -8.83 35.23 -11.52
C MET A 1 -7.68 34.41 -10.94
N HIS A 2 -6.85 33.78 -11.79
CA HIS A 2 -5.54 33.23 -11.40
C HIS A 2 -4.78 34.15 -10.44
N TYR A 3 -4.64 35.43 -10.81
CA TYR A 3 -3.90 36.42 -10.02
C TYR A 3 -4.38 36.69 -8.58
N PHE A 4 -5.62 36.34 -8.19
CA PHE A 4 -6.07 36.51 -6.81
C PHE A 4 -5.74 35.29 -5.96
N LEU A 5 -6.06 34.09 -6.45
CA LEU A 5 -5.79 32.84 -5.73
C LEU A 5 -4.31 32.49 -5.69
N ASP A 6 -3.53 32.98 -6.65
CA ASP A 6 -2.10 32.75 -6.74
C ASP A 6 -1.28 33.80 -5.95
N GLN A 7 -1.93 34.65 -5.13
CA GLN A 7 -1.26 35.59 -4.23
C GLN A 7 -0.60 34.88 -3.05
N ASP A 8 0.52 35.43 -2.60
CA ASP A 8 1.26 34.97 -1.42
C ASP A 8 0.38 35.06 -0.16
N ILE A 9 0.35 33.96 0.61
CA ILE A 9 -0.46 33.80 1.80
C ILE A 9 -0.24 34.88 2.86
N LYS A 10 0.92 35.55 2.87
CA LYS A 10 1.24 36.65 3.79
C LYS A 10 0.36 37.90 3.61
N PHE A 11 -0.31 38.05 2.47
CA PHE A 11 -1.21 39.17 2.22
C PHE A 11 -2.63 38.91 2.73
N LEU A 12 -2.92 37.69 3.19
CA LEU A 12 -4.22 37.36 3.75
C LEU A 12 -4.39 37.99 5.14
N THR A 13 -5.54 38.61 5.36
CA THR A 13 -5.86 39.20 6.65
C THR A 13 -5.88 38.13 7.74
N GLY A 14 -5.10 38.36 8.81
CA GLY A 14 -4.90 37.38 9.89
C GLY A 14 -3.69 36.44 9.71
N VAL A 15 -3.02 36.48 8.55
CA VAL A 15 -1.75 35.78 8.28
C VAL A 15 -0.62 36.81 8.17
N GLY A 16 0.05 37.10 9.29
CA GLY A 16 1.28 37.89 9.27
C GLY A 16 2.49 37.08 8.77
N PRO A 17 3.65 37.73 8.54
CA PRO A 17 4.85 37.09 7.97
C PRO A 17 5.31 35.85 8.77
N LYS A 18 5.25 35.92 10.11
CA LYS A 18 5.59 34.80 11.00
C LYS A 18 4.65 33.60 10.83
N ARG A 19 3.35 33.84 10.60
CA ARG A 19 2.37 32.75 10.38
C ARG A 19 2.52 32.16 8.98
N ALA A 20 2.77 33.00 7.98
CA ALA A 20 3.07 32.55 6.62
C ALA A 20 4.29 31.62 6.59
N GLU A 21 5.39 31.99 7.25
CA GLU A 21 6.59 31.14 7.30
C GLU A 21 6.32 29.74 7.90
N ILE A 22 5.50 29.67 8.94
CA ILE A 22 5.11 28.40 9.57
C ILE A 22 4.22 27.58 8.64
N LEU A 23 3.22 28.20 8.00
CA LEU A 23 2.34 27.52 7.03
C LEU A 23 3.12 26.98 5.83
N ASN A 24 4.07 27.77 5.31
CA ASN A 24 4.97 27.36 4.23
C ASN A 24 5.82 26.15 4.63
N LYS A 25 6.47 26.21 5.80
CA LYS A 25 7.42 25.16 6.25
C LYS A 25 6.75 23.87 6.69
N GLU A 26 5.61 23.96 7.37
CA GLU A 26 4.97 22.80 8.00
C GLU A 26 3.91 22.16 7.10
N LEU A 27 3.23 22.93 6.25
CA LEU A 27 2.11 22.46 5.42
C LEU A 27 2.31 22.70 3.91
N GLY A 28 3.37 23.38 3.49
CA GLY A 28 3.59 23.70 2.07
C GLY A 28 2.55 24.68 1.49
N ILE A 29 1.90 25.49 2.33
CA ILE A 29 0.85 26.42 1.90
C ILE A 29 1.46 27.78 1.59
N PHE A 30 1.69 28.10 0.31
CA PHE A 30 2.33 29.34 -0.13
C PHE A 30 1.33 30.39 -0.63
N THR A 31 0.21 29.94 -1.20
CA THR A 31 -0.77 30.79 -1.88
C THR A 31 -2.16 30.70 -1.26
N PHE A 32 -3.05 31.64 -1.63
CA PHE A 32 -4.46 31.56 -1.24
C PHE A 32 -5.14 30.29 -1.77
N ARG A 33 -4.73 29.83 -2.96
CA ARG A 33 -5.16 28.55 -3.53
C ARG A 33 -4.76 27.40 -2.62
N ASP A 34 -3.51 27.33 -2.18
CA ASP A 34 -3.03 26.23 -1.33
C ASP A 34 -3.83 26.14 -0.03
N LEU A 35 -4.15 27.29 0.58
CA LEU A 35 -4.96 27.34 1.79
C LEU A 35 -6.41 26.89 1.53
N LEU A 36 -7.00 27.30 0.41
CA LEU A 36 -8.37 26.93 0.05
C LEU A 36 -8.52 25.44 -0.28
N TYR A 37 -7.45 24.79 -0.75
CA TYR A 37 -7.43 23.35 -0.97
C TYR A 37 -6.87 22.57 0.23
N TYR A 38 -6.64 23.23 1.36
CA TYR A 38 -6.23 22.58 2.60
C TYR A 38 -7.44 22.06 3.36
N PHE A 39 -7.95 20.89 2.96
CA PHE A 39 -9.22 20.37 3.44
C PHE A 39 -9.18 19.85 4.88
N PRO A 40 -10.30 19.97 5.62
CA PRO A 40 -10.43 19.37 6.95
C PRO A 40 -10.50 17.83 6.88
N TYR A 41 -9.84 17.16 7.83
CA TYR A 41 -9.82 15.69 7.91
C TYR A 41 -11.06 15.12 8.63
N ARG A 42 -11.81 15.96 9.36
CA ARG A 42 -13.00 15.56 10.11
C ARG A 42 -13.93 16.75 10.31
N HIS A 43 -15.23 16.48 10.37
CA HIS A 43 -16.24 17.44 10.78
C HIS A 43 -16.87 16.97 12.08
N ILE A 44 -16.99 17.88 13.04
CA ILE A 44 -17.68 17.66 14.29
C ILE A 44 -19.05 18.31 14.18
N ASP A 45 -20.10 17.53 14.36
CA ASP A 45 -21.45 18.05 14.51
C ASP A 45 -21.60 18.74 15.87
N ARG A 46 -21.91 20.05 15.83
CA ARG A 46 -22.23 20.94 16.95
C ARG A 46 -23.65 21.51 16.81
N SER A 47 -24.53 20.84 16.07
CA SER A 47 -25.92 21.26 15.91
C SER A 47 -26.83 20.73 17.03
N LYS A 48 -26.47 19.58 17.62
CA LYS A 48 -27.31 18.87 18.59
C LYS A 48 -26.84 19.10 20.03
N PHE A 49 -27.77 19.58 20.85
CA PHE A 49 -27.64 19.59 22.30
C PHE A 49 -28.23 18.29 22.86
N TYR A 50 -27.49 17.64 23.75
CA TYR A 50 -27.93 16.45 24.48
C TYR A 50 -28.25 16.82 25.92
N SER A 51 -29.24 16.13 26.50
CA SER A 51 -29.49 16.17 27.94
C SER A 51 -28.51 15.25 28.68
N ILE A 52 -28.14 15.61 29.91
CA ILE A 52 -27.14 14.87 30.71
C ILE A 52 -27.59 13.42 30.96
N ASN A 53 -28.90 13.17 31.09
CA ASN A 53 -29.43 11.81 31.30
C ASN A 53 -29.35 10.90 30.06
N GLU A 54 -29.12 11.45 28.87
CA GLU A 54 -29.01 10.68 27.62
C GLU A 54 -27.55 10.29 27.32
N LEU A 55 -26.62 10.71 28.18
CA LEU A 55 -25.18 10.52 27.96
C LEU A 55 -24.75 9.10 28.35
N ASN A 56 -23.96 8.48 27.47
CA ASN A 56 -23.23 7.26 27.74
C ASN A 56 -21.75 7.42 27.35
N ALA A 57 -20.87 6.51 27.77
CA ALA A 57 -19.44 6.58 27.45
C ALA A 57 -19.09 6.27 25.98
N ASP A 58 -20.01 5.64 25.26
CA ASP A 58 -19.80 5.20 23.88
C ASP A 58 -20.17 6.28 22.86
N LEU A 59 -20.87 7.34 23.29
CA LEU A 59 -21.22 8.47 22.45
C LEU A 59 -19.96 9.23 22.00
N PRO A 60 -19.98 9.78 20.77
CA PRO A 60 -18.89 10.61 20.26
C PRO A 60 -18.83 11.96 20.99
N TYR A 61 -18.13 12.94 20.42
CA TYR A 61 -18.17 14.31 20.93
C TYR A 61 -19.60 14.86 20.89
N LEU A 62 -19.99 15.55 21.96
CA LEU A 62 -21.34 16.08 22.14
C LEU A 62 -21.33 17.47 22.76
N GLN A 63 -22.43 18.19 22.57
CA GLN A 63 -22.69 19.46 23.24
C GLN A 63 -23.77 19.30 24.30
N ILE A 64 -23.51 19.83 25.49
CA ILE A 64 -24.50 20.00 26.55
C ILE A 64 -24.58 21.46 26.97
N LYS A 65 -25.75 21.87 27.42
CA LYS A 65 -25.98 23.20 28.00
C LYS A 65 -26.37 23.02 29.46
N GLY A 66 -25.63 23.64 30.38
CA GLY A 66 -25.92 23.50 31.80
C GLY A 66 -25.34 24.61 32.66
N LYS A 67 -25.80 24.67 33.91
CA LYS A 67 -25.37 25.62 34.93
C LYS A 67 -24.26 25.01 35.79
N ILE A 68 -23.24 25.80 36.09
CA ILE A 68 -22.20 25.40 37.03
C ILE A 68 -22.74 25.46 38.46
N ILE A 69 -22.79 24.31 39.13
CA ILE A 69 -23.23 24.18 40.53
C ILE A 69 -22.05 24.16 41.50
N GLY A 70 -20.89 23.65 41.09
CA GLY A 70 -19.74 23.46 41.96
C GLY A 70 -18.43 23.54 41.20
N ILE A 71 -17.39 24.03 41.88
CA ILE A 71 -16.01 24.04 41.39
C ILE A 71 -15.14 23.60 42.56
N GLU A 72 -14.42 22.51 42.38
CA GLU A 72 -13.51 21.91 43.35
C GLU A 72 -12.11 21.77 42.74
N THR A 73 -11.09 21.96 43.58
CA THR A 73 -9.71 21.65 43.20
C THR A 73 -9.26 20.45 44.01
N ALA A 74 -8.86 19.37 43.34
CA ALA A 74 -8.41 18.13 43.95
C ALA A 74 -6.99 17.78 43.46
N GLY A 75 -6.30 16.86 44.14
CA GLY A 75 -4.96 16.39 43.75
C GLY A 75 -3.81 17.04 44.53
N ASP A 76 -2.60 16.57 44.26
CA ASP A 76 -1.39 16.92 44.99
C ASP A 76 -0.88 18.33 44.62
N LYS A 77 -0.15 19.02 45.51
CA LYS A 77 0.30 20.42 45.28
C LYS A 77 1.08 20.61 43.97
N ARG A 78 1.71 19.53 43.47
CA ARG A 78 2.50 19.49 42.23
C ARG A 78 1.67 19.24 40.96
N HIS A 79 0.51 18.58 41.08
CA HIS A 79 -0.38 18.23 39.95
C HIS A 79 -1.85 18.45 40.33
N PRO A 80 -2.29 19.71 40.49
CA PRO A 80 -3.69 20.01 40.81
C PRO A 80 -4.59 19.66 39.62
N ARG A 81 -5.76 19.08 39.90
CA ARG A 81 -6.88 18.89 38.97
C ARG A 81 -8.06 19.75 39.38
N LEU A 82 -8.70 20.41 38.43
CA LEU A 82 -9.96 21.14 38.64
C LEU A 82 -11.13 20.25 38.24
N VAL A 83 -12.12 20.14 39.11
CA VAL A 83 -13.38 19.44 38.84
C VAL A 83 -14.51 20.47 38.90
N VAL A 84 -15.26 20.58 37.80
CA VAL A 84 -16.40 21.50 37.69
C VAL A 84 -17.66 20.68 37.51
N PHE A 85 -18.64 20.90 38.38
CA PHE A 85 -19.92 20.20 38.34
C PHE A 85 -20.93 21.04 37.57
N ILE A 86 -21.53 20.43 36.54
CA ILE A 86 -22.55 21.05 35.70
C ILE A 86 -23.84 20.25 35.76
N THR A 87 -24.97 20.95 35.84
CA THR A 87 -26.31 20.37 35.75
C THR A 87 -27.14 21.07 34.69
N ASP A 88 -27.96 20.32 33.97
CA ASP A 88 -28.99 20.80 33.06
C ASP A 88 -30.41 20.66 33.65
N GLY A 89 -30.51 20.26 34.92
CA GLY A 89 -31.77 19.93 35.59
C GLY A 89 -32.20 18.46 35.45
N THR A 90 -31.63 17.70 34.51
CA THR A 90 -31.90 16.27 34.34
C THR A 90 -30.88 15.40 35.07
N GLY A 91 -29.60 15.82 35.06
CA GLY A 91 -28.51 15.11 35.72
C GLY A 91 -27.34 16.01 36.12
N ILE A 92 -26.25 15.39 36.59
CA ILE A 92 -25.00 16.09 36.96
C ILE A 92 -23.82 15.40 36.25
N ILE A 93 -22.92 16.20 35.68
CA ILE A 93 -21.70 15.73 35.03
C ILE A 93 -20.46 16.46 35.58
N GLU A 94 -19.34 15.74 35.66
CA GLU A 94 -18.05 16.27 36.13
C GLU A 94 -17.16 16.69 34.94
N LEU A 95 -16.71 17.93 34.91
CA LEU A 95 -15.70 18.38 33.94
C LEU A 95 -14.33 18.41 34.63
N VAL A 96 -13.37 17.69 34.08
CA VAL A 96 -12.05 17.49 34.70
C VAL A 96 -10.95 18.16 33.88
N PHE A 97 -10.16 19.02 34.52
CA PHE A 97 -9.03 19.71 33.91
C PHE A 97 -7.72 19.42 34.66
N PHE A 98 -6.73 18.89 33.96
CA PHE A 98 -5.38 18.62 34.50
C PHE A 98 -4.33 19.71 34.16
N LYS A 99 -4.69 20.64 33.26
CA LYS A 99 -3.84 21.71 32.72
C LYS A 99 -4.62 23.03 32.77
N GLY A 100 -3.92 24.15 32.99
CA GLY A 100 -4.55 25.48 32.96
C GLY A 100 -5.50 25.77 34.13
N VAL A 101 -5.38 25.04 35.25
CA VAL A 101 -6.32 25.07 36.39
C VAL A 101 -6.59 26.49 36.92
N LYS A 102 -5.56 27.34 37.07
CA LYS A 102 -5.73 28.73 37.55
C LYS A 102 -6.57 29.57 36.59
N TYR A 103 -6.22 29.57 35.31
CA TYR A 103 -6.92 30.33 34.26
C TYR A 103 -8.39 29.90 34.13
N ILE A 104 -8.64 28.58 34.10
CA ILE A 104 -10.00 28.04 33.95
C ILE A 104 -10.85 28.37 35.18
N ARG A 105 -10.28 28.33 36.39
CA ARG A 105 -10.98 28.71 37.61
C ARG A 105 -11.39 30.18 37.62
N GLU A 106 -10.55 31.08 37.11
CA GLU A 106 -10.86 32.52 37.00
C GLU A 106 -11.91 32.82 35.92
N MET A 107 -11.92 32.03 34.84
CA MET A 107 -12.90 32.17 33.75
C MET A 107 -14.32 31.73 34.14
N LEU A 108 -14.44 30.76 35.06
CA LEU A 108 -15.73 30.13 35.38
C LEU A 108 -16.45 30.80 36.56
N LYS A 109 -17.72 31.13 36.35
CA LYS A 109 -18.59 31.73 37.35
C LYS A 109 -19.69 30.75 37.77
N ARG A 110 -19.86 30.56 39.08
CA ARG A 110 -20.94 29.72 39.64
C ARG A 110 -22.31 30.32 39.27
N GLY A 111 -23.27 29.45 38.98
CA GLY A 111 -24.65 29.83 38.65
C GLY A 111 -24.87 30.32 37.20
N MET A 112 -23.81 30.52 36.42
CA MET A 112 -23.93 30.88 35.00
C MET A 112 -24.10 29.66 34.10
N GLU A 113 -24.78 29.85 32.97
CA GLU A 113 -24.99 28.83 31.94
C GLU A 113 -23.81 28.80 30.96
N TYR A 114 -23.28 27.60 30.75
CA TYR A 114 -22.22 27.33 29.79
C TYR A 114 -22.65 26.24 28.81
N VAL A 115 -22.17 26.37 27.57
CA VAL A 115 -22.17 25.31 26.58
C VAL A 115 -20.85 24.56 26.72
N VAL A 116 -20.96 23.27 27.00
CA VAL A 116 -19.82 22.36 27.15
C VAL A 116 -19.75 21.50 25.92
N PHE A 117 -18.56 21.40 25.33
CA PHE A 117 -18.29 20.50 24.23
C PHE A 117 -17.13 19.55 24.56
N GLY A 118 -17.35 18.25 24.43
CA GLY A 118 -16.31 17.26 24.68
C GLY A 118 -16.82 15.83 24.52
N LYS A 119 -15.93 14.87 24.76
CA LYS A 119 -16.26 13.45 24.74
C LYS A 119 -16.59 12.95 26.15
N PRO A 120 -17.75 12.30 26.37
CA PRO A 120 -18.07 11.69 27.65
C PRO A 120 -17.15 10.49 27.92
N SER A 121 -16.76 10.32 29.17
CA SER A 121 -16.06 9.14 29.68
C SER A 121 -16.63 8.76 31.04
N ILE A 122 -16.48 7.49 31.42
CA ILE A 122 -16.85 7.01 32.75
C ILE A 122 -15.58 6.78 33.55
N PHE A 123 -15.52 7.37 34.74
CA PHE A 123 -14.48 7.11 35.74
C PHE A 123 -15.14 6.98 37.11
N ASN A 124 -14.83 5.91 37.85
CA ASN A 124 -15.47 5.59 39.13
C ASN A 124 -17.02 5.62 39.08
N ASN A 125 -17.61 5.02 38.04
CA ASN A 125 -19.07 5.03 37.80
C ASN A 125 -19.71 6.42 37.65
N LYS A 126 -18.92 7.48 37.44
CA LYS A 126 -19.42 8.82 37.17
C LYS A 126 -19.10 9.25 35.74
N LEU A 127 -20.07 9.88 35.10
CA LEU A 127 -19.87 10.53 33.82
C LEU A 127 -19.01 11.77 34.02
N ASN A 128 -17.95 11.86 33.23
CA ASN A 128 -17.09 13.01 33.18
C ASN A 128 -16.69 13.38 31.76
N ILE A 129 -16.22 14.61 31.60
CA ILE A 129 -15.60 15.07 30.36
C ILE A 129 -14.23 15.63 30.72
N ILE A 130 -13.19 15.05 30.14
CA ILE A 130 -11.81 15.49 30.35
C ILE A 130 -11.47 16.60 29.36
N HIS A 131 -10.99 17.74 29.86
CA HIS A 131 -10.61 18.90 29.06
C HIS A 131 -11.66 19.36 28.02
N PRO A 132 -12.92 19.62 28.44
CA PRO A 132 -13.94 20.15 27.52
C PRO A 132 -13.65 21.58 27.09
N GLU A 133 -14.18 21.94 25.92
CA GLU A 133 -14.32 23.35 25.53
C GLU A 133 -15.54 23.96 26.24
N LEU A 134 -15.34 25.11 26.88
CA LEU A 134 -16.38 25.86 27.58
C LEU A 134 -16.59 27.21 26.91
N GLU A 135 -17.84 27.50 26.55
CA GLU A 135 -18.25 28.83 26.08
C GLU A 135 -19.49 29.29 26.87
N GLU A 136 -19.55 30.56 27.27
CA GLU A 136 -20.73 31.13 27.92
C GLU A 136 -21.93 31.08 26.96
N ALA A 137 -23.11 30.66 27.46
CA ALA A 137 -24.29 30.49 26.63
C ALA A 137 -24.70 31.79 25.90
N ALA A 138 -24.56 32.95 26.55
CA ALA A 138 -24.84 34.25 25.95
C ALA A 138 -23.89 34.62 24.79
N THR A 139 -22.62 34.19 24.89
CA THR A 139 -21.61 34.40 23.84
C THR A 139 -21.80 33.40 22.69
N HIS A 140 -22.26 32.20 23.00
CA HIS A 140 -22.57 31.16 22.01
C HIS A 140 -23.77 31.54 21.11
N GLN A 141 -24.78 32.22 21.65
CA GLN A 141 -25.94 32.69 20.87
C GLN A 141 -25.60 33.82 19.87
N LYS A 142 -24.52 34.58 20.10
CA LYS A 142 -24.10 35.69 19.22
C LYS A 142 -23.21 35.26 18.05
N LYS A 143 -22.70 34.03 18.04
CA LYS A 143 -21.86 33.52 16.95
C LYS A 143 -22.75 32.97 15.83
N LEU A 144 -22.37 33.25 14.58
CA LEU A 144 -22.81 32.47 13.42
C LEU A 144 -22.37 31.02 13.64
N ASN A 145 -23.24 30.21 14.23
CA ASN A 145 -22.97 28.80 14.47
C ASN A 145 -23.06 28.08 13.13
N THR A 146 -21.91 27.74 12.56
CA THR A 146 -21.89 26.67 11.58
C THR A 146 -22.21 25.37 12.33
N PRO A 147 -23.25 24.62 11.92
CA PRO A 147 -23.69 23.40 12.61
C PRO A 147 -22.58 22.35 12.67
N PHE A 148 -21.61 22.42 11.76
CA PHE A 148 -20.48 21.52 11.67
C PHE A 148 -19.18 22.30 11.78
N GLN A 149 -18.36 21.92 12.75
CA GLN A 149 -17.01 22.47 12.90
C GLN A 149 -16.00 21.60 12.13
N PRO A 150 -15.31 22.14 11.12
CA PRO A 150 -14.23 21.44 10.46
C PRO A 150 -12.98 21.37 11.34
N LEU A 151 -12.32 20.22 11.31
CA LEU A 151 -11.03 19.96 11.95
C LEU A 151 -9.94 19.82 10.89
N TYR A 152 -8.89 20.63 11.04
CA TYR A 152 -7.72 20.66 10.17
C TYR A 152 -6.53 19.98 10.83
N ASN A 153 -5.68 19.37 10.03
CA ASN A 153 -4.41 18.83 10.50
C ASN A 153 -3.53 19.99 11.01
N THR A 154 -2.81 19.78 12.12
CA THR A 154 -1.92 20.81 12.68
C THR A 154 -0.73 20.13 13.36
N THR A 155 0.47 20.63 13.11
CA THR A 155 1.68 20.14 13.77
C THR A 155 1.83 20.75 15.17
N GLU A 156 2.69 20.17 16.01
CA GLU A 156 2.95 20.71 17.35
C GLU A 156 3.52 22.13 17.30
N LYS A 157 4.42 22.41 16.34
CA LYS A 157 4.97 23.75 16.11
C LYS A 157 3.90 24.77 15.73
N MET A 158 2.90 24.37 14.95
CA MET A 158 1.75 25.23 14.64
C MET A 158 0.94 25.55 15.90
N LYS A 159 0.63 24.53 16.71
CA LYS A 159 -0.11 24.70 17.97
C LYS A 159 0.62 25.64 18.93
N ASN A 160 1.94 25.52 19.05
CA ASN A 160 2.78 26.39 19.88
C ASN A 160 2.78 27.85 19.42
N ASN A 161 2.48 28.11 18.14
CA ASN A 161 2.37 29.45 17.56
C ASN A 161 0.91 29.91 17.37
N PHE A 162 -0.02 29.34 18.13
CA PHE A 162 -1.45 29.67 18.10
C PHE A 162 -2.15 29.40 16.75
N LEU A 163 -1.56 28.56 15.90
CA LEU A 163 -2.17 28.05 14.66
C LEU A 163 -2.83 26.70 14.94
N ASN A 164 -3.94 26.73 15.68
CA ASN A 164 -4.79 25.56 15.88
C ASN A 164 -5.86 25.45 14.77
N SER A 165 -6.61 24.35 14.76
CA SER A 165 -7.69 24.13 13.77
C SER A 165 -8.71 25.28 13.71
N LYS A 166 -9.02 25.93 14.84
CA LYS A 166 -9.94 27.07 14.90
C LYS A 166 -9.34 28.33 14.27
N ALA A 167 -8.02 28.52 14.39
CA ALA A 167 -7.31 29.61 13.72
C ALA A 167 -7.30 29.41 12.21
N ILE A 168 -7.00 28.20 11.72
CA ILE A 168 -7.05 27.87 10.28
C ILE A 168 -8.45 28.12 9.74
N TYR A 169 -9.50 27.63 10.41
CA TYR A 169 -10.88 27.89 10.04
C TYR A 169 -11.19 29.38 9.86
N LYS A 170 -10.75 30.24 10.80
CA LYS A 170 -10.97 31.69 10.71
C LYS A 170 -10.22 32.32 9.53
N ILE A 171 -9.01 31.87 9.26
CA ILE A 171 -8.21 32.36 8.14
C ILE A 171 -8.88 31.98 6.81
N VAL A 172 -9.32 30.72 6.68
CA VAL A 172 -10.08 30.25 5.50
C VAL A 172 -11.40 31.03 5.36
N ALA A 173 -12.11 31.30 6.45
CA ALA A 173 -13.35 32.08 6.42
C ALA A 173 -13.10 33.51 5.94
N GLY A 174 -12.03 34.15 6.40
CA GLY A 174 -11.60 35.47 5.95
C GLY A 174 -11.25 35.48 4.46
N LEU A 175 -10.57 34.43 3.97
CA LEU A 175 -10.28 34.25 2.55
C LEU A 175 -11.58 34.15 1.73
N VAL A 176 -12.49 33.27 2.11
CA VAL A 176 -13.77 33.08 1.41
C VAL A 176 -14.60 34.37 1.38
N GLN A 177 -14.66 35.12 2.48
CA GLN A 177 -15.35 36.43 2.51
C GLN A 177 -14.71 37.47 1.59
N SER A 178 -13.39 37.40 1.38
CA SER A 178 -12.68 38.31 0.48
C SER A 178 -12.82 37.94 -1.00
N MET A 179 -13.29 36.73 -1.31
CA MET A 179 -13.52 36.28 -2.68
C MET A 179 -14.77 36.95 -3.25
N LYS A 180 -14.59 37.75 -4.31
CA LYS A 180 -15.67 38.42 -5.03
C LYS A 180 -16.17 37.65 -6.26
N THR A 181 -15.56 36.52 -6.58
CA THR A 181 -15.81 35.75 -7.79
C THR A 181 -15.89 34.25 -7.52
N THR A 182 -16.69 33.54 -8.30
CA THR A 182 -16.90 32.09 -8.20
C THR A 182 -15.70 31.32 -8.72
N LEU A 183 -15.40 30.16 -8.13
CA LEU A 183 -14.35 29.29 -8.65
C LEU A 183 -14.76 28.75 -10.03
N GLN A 184 -13.79 28.64 -10.95
CA GLN A 184 -14.03 28.02 -12.25
C GLN A 184 -14.28 26.52 -12.09
N GLU A 185 -15.17 26.01 -12.93
CA GLU A 185 -15.48 24.59 -12.97
C GLU A 185 -14.29 23.79 -13.53
N THR A 186 -14.11 22.57 -13.01
CA THR A 186 -13.00 21.69 -13.40
C THR A 186 -13.44 20.53 -14.27
N LEU A 187 -14.71 20.14 -14.19
CA LEU A 187 -15.30 19.10 -15.01
C LEU A 187 -16.13 19.69 -16.16
N PRO A 188 -16.21 19.03 -17.33
CA PRO A 188 -17.14 19.39 -18.38
C PRO A 188 -18.59 19.46 -17.89
N GLU A 189 -19.36 20.40 -18.44
CA GLU A 189 -20.76 20.62 -18.05
C GLU A 189 -21.63 19.36 -18.20
N HIS A 190 -21.35 18.53 -19.20
CA HIS A 190 -22.08 17.27 -19.40
C HIS A 190 -21.88 16.30 -18.21
N LEU A 191 -20.66 16.17 -17.67
CA LEU A 191 -20.39 15.32 -16.50
C LEU A 191 -21.08 15.88 -15.26
N VAL A 192 -21.05 17.21 -15.08
CA VAL A 192 -21.68 17.83 -13.90
C VAL A 192 -23.18 17.56 -13.90
N LYS A 193 -23.84 17.67 -15.06
CA LYS A 193 -25.29 17.44 -15.21
C LYS A 193 -25.67 15.96 -15.12
N GLU A 194 -24.97 15.08 -15.85
CA GLU A 194 -25.27 13.64 -15.91
C GLU A 194 -25.17 12.98 -14.53
N TYR A 195 -24.15 13.36 -13.76
CA TYR A 195 -23.87 12.75 -12.45
C TYR A 195 -24.38 13.58 -11.27
N HIS A 196 -25.15 14.65 -11.52
CA HIS A 196 -25.72 15.54 -10.51
C HIS A 196 -24.68 16.04 -9.48
N PHE A 197 -23.50 16.38 -9.97
CA PHE A 197 -22.41 16.87 -9.15
C PHE A 197 -22.69 18.30 -8.66
N LEU A 198 -22.22 18.61 -7.44
CA LEU A 198 -22.11 20.00 -7.01
C LEU A 198 -21.11 20.73 -7.91
N SER A 199 -21.34 22.04 -8.11
CA SER A 199 -20.37 22.89 -8.78
C SER A 199 -19.05 22.86 -8.00
N HIS A 200 -17.93 23.06 -8.69
CA HIS A 200 -16.62 23.10 -8.04
C HIS A 200 -16.57 24.15 -6.92
N HIS A 201 -17.18 25.31 -7.17
CA HIS A 201 -17.29 26.38 -6.18
C HIS A 201 -18.03 25.92 -4.92
N ASP A 202 -19.21 25.33 -5.08
CA ASP A 202 -20.03 24.90 -3.95
C ASP A 202 -19.38 23.74 -3.19
N ALA A 203 -18.71 22.82 -3.89
CA ALA A 203 -18.02 21.70 -3.27
C ALA A 203 -16.87 22.18 -2.37
N VAL A 204 -16.04 23.10 -2.86
CA VAL A 204 -14.94 23.70 -2.08
C VAL A 204 -15.47 24.54 -0.92
N LEU A 205 -16.59 25.26 -1.06
CA LEU A 205 -17.14 26.00 0.07
C LEU A 205 -17.76 25.07 1.12
N ASN A 206 -18.53 24.06 0.71
CA ASN A 206 -19.22 23.16 1.62
C ASN A 206 -18.28 22.17 2.34
N ILE A 207 -17.09 21.88 1.80
CA ILE A 207 -16.12 21.07 2.55
C ILE A 207 -15.58 21.83 3.77
N HIS A 208 -15.45 23.17 3.69
CA HIS A 208 -15.01 24.01 4.81
C HIS A 208 -16.17 24.48 5.69
N PHE A 209 -17.30 24.83 5.08
CA PHE A 209 -18.46 25.44 5.73
C PHE A 209 -19.75 24.70 5.35
N PRO A 210 -19.91 23.42 5.72
CA PRO A 210 -21.09 22.66 5.36
C PRO A 210 -22.33 23.18 6.09
N SER A 211 -23.41 23.36 5.32
CA SER A 211 -24.74 23.72 5.84
C SER A 211 -25.49 22.52 6.43
N SER A 212 -25.26 21.32 5.88
CA SER A 212 -25.93 20.08 6.29
C SER A 212 -24.99 18.88 6.10
N ILE A 213 -25.32 17.74 6.72
CA ILE A 213 -24.57 16.49 6.50
C ILE A 213 -24.70 16.01 5.05
N GLU A 214 -25.84 16.27 4.39
CA GLU A 214 -26.07 15.88 3.01
C GLU A 214 -25.22 16.68 2.03
N THR A 215 -25.16 18.01 2.21
CA THR A 215 -24.30 18.89 1.40
C THR A 215 -22.83 18.60 1.65
N LEU A 216 -22.44 18.28 2.89
CA LEU A 216 -21.08 17.82 3.20
C LEU A 216 -20.74 16.53 2.45
N ASN A 217 -21.61 15.52 2.49
CA ASN A 217 -21.38 14.25 1.80
C ASN A 217 -21.27 14.43 0.29
N LYS A 218 -22.15 15.26 -0.31
CA LYS A 218 -22.10 15.61 -1.74
C LYS A 218 -20.81 16.34 -2.10
N ALA A 219 -20.36 17.29 -1.27
CA ALA A 219 -19.11 18.02 -1.48
C ALA A 219 -17.88 17.10 -1.37
N GLN A 220 -17.84 16.26 -0.34
CA GLN A 220 -16.80 15.25 -0.17
C GLN A 220 -16.74 14.29 -1.37
N TYR A 221 -17.89 13.77 -1.80
CA TYR A 221 -17.95 12.88 -2.95
C TYR A 221 -17.47 13.56 -4.23
N ARG A 222 -17.93 14.79 -4.51
CA ARG A 222 -17.51 15.58 -5.68
C ARG A 222 -16.00 15.82 -5.72
N LEU A 223 -15.40 16.23 -4.61
CA LEU A 223 -13.95 16.51 -4.53
C LEU A 223 -13.12 15.23 -4.60
N LYS A 224 -13.54 14.16 -3.92
CA LYS A 224 -12.88 12.85 -4.02
C LYS A 224 -12.94 12.28 -5.43
N PHE A 225 -14.11 12.37 -6.07
CA PHE A 225 -14.29 11.95 -7.45
C PHE A 225 -13.35 12.73 -8.38
N GLU A 226 -13.27 14.05 -8.22
CA GLU A 226 -12.39 14.90 -9.01
C GLU A 226 -10.91 14.50 -8.93
N GLU A 227 -10.38 14.38 -7.71
CA GLU A 227 -9.00 13.97 -7.48
C GLU A 227 -8.70 12.64 -8.18
N LEU A 228 -9.56 11.64 -7.95
CA LEU A 228 -9.40 10.32 -8.52
C LEU A 228 -9.60 10.30 -10.04
N PHE A 229 -10.53 11.11 -10.56
CA PHE A 229 -10.82 11.22 -11.99
C PHE A 229 -9.65 11.82 -12.75
N PHE A 230 -9.06 12.91 -12.27
CA PHE A 230 -7.88 13.50 -12.92
C PHE A 230 -6.66 12.58 -12.89
N ILE A 231 -6.48 11.79 -11.83
CA ILE A 231 -5.47 10.74 -11.77
C ILE A 231 -5.76 9.68 -12.84
N GLN A 232 -6.99 9.13 -12.89
CA GLN A 232 -7.35 8.07 -13.84
C GLN A 232 -7.26 8.53 -15.30
N ILE A 233 -7.77 9.71 -15.65
CA ILE A 233 -7.72 10.21 -17.02
C ILE A 233 -6.28 10.51 -17.46
N SER A 234 -5.43 11.03 -16.56
CA SER A 234 -4.03 11.27 -16.85
C SER A 234 -3.28 9.97 -17.15
N ILE A 235 -3.48 8.95 -16.31
CA ILE A 235 -2.89 7.61 -16.50
C ILE A 235 -3.36 6.96 -17.80
N LEU A 236 -4.69 6.93 -18.04
CA LEU A 236 -5.25 6.30 -19.23
C LEU A 236 -4.84 7.02 -20.51
N ARG A 237 -4.76 8.36 -20.48
CA ARG A 237 -4.29 9.17 -21.62
C ARG A 237 -2.83 8.89 -21.90
N GLN A 238 -1.97 8.86 -20.89
CA GLN A 238 -0.55 8.48 -21.07
C GLN A 238 -0.42 7.09 -21.67
N ARG A 239 -1.20 6.12 -21.17
CA ARG A 239 -1.21 4.76 -21.71
C ARG A 239 -1.65 4.71 -23.18
N LYS A 240 -2.69 5.46 -23.57
CA LYS A 240 -3.10 5.55 -24.98
C LYS A 240 -2.03 6.20 -25.85
N ILE A 241 -1.43 7.30 -25.41
CA ILE A 241 -0.35 7.97 -26.13
C ILE A 241 0.85 7.03 -26.29
N ARG A 242 1.24 6.29 -25.23
CA ARG A 242 2.29 5.26 -25.33
C ARG A 242 1.90 4.18 -26.33
N HIS A 243 0.69 3.61 -26.27
CA HIS A 243 0.25 2.59 -27.24
C HIS A 243 0.24 3.06 -28.70
N VAL A 244 0.07 4.36 -28.95
CA VAL A 244 0.16 4.94 -30.30
C VAL A 244 1.62 5.13 -30.72
N LYS A 245 2.51 5.48 -29.78
CA LYS A 245 3.92 5.81 -30.07
C LYS A 245 4.90 4.63 -29.96
N SER A 246 4.59 3.60 -29.17
CA SER A 246 5.51 2.47 -28.91
C SER A 246 5.36 1.38 -29.95
N VAL A 247 6.36 1.29 -30.84
CA VAL A 247 6.50 0.18 -31.78
C VAL A 247 7.04 -1.03 -31.02
N GLY A 248 6.26 -2.10 -30.94
CA GLY A 248 6.69 -3.37 -30.38
C GLY A 248 7.12 -4.35 -31.47
N LEU A 249 7.94 -5.32 -31.07
CA LEU A 249 8.18 -6.51 -31.90
C LEU A 249 6.86 -7.28 -32.11
N VAL A 250 6.70 -7.95 -33.25
CA VAL A 250 5.49 -8.73 -33.55
C VAL A 250 5.79 -10.20 -33.41
N PHE A 251 5.18 -10.88 -32.44
CA PHE A 251 5.31 -12.33 -32.27
C PHE A 251 4.22 -13.01 -33.10
N ALA A 252 4.48 -13.16 -34.41
CA ALA A 252 3.51 -13.67 -35.37
C ALA A 252 3.27 -15.18 -35.27
N ARG A 253 4.30 -15.94 -34.87
CA ARG A 253 4.31 -17.41 -34.94
C ARG A 253 4.28 -18.04 -33.56
N VAL A 254 3.63 -19.21 -33.49
CA VAL A 254 3.80 -20.18 -32.40
C VAL A 254 4.28 -21.44 -33.09
N GLY A 255 5.49 -21.87 -32.75
CA GLY A 255 6.29 -22.84 -33.48
C GLY A 255 6.62 -24.06 -32.63
N ASP A 256 7.70 -24.72 -33.03
CA ASP A 256 8.06 -26.03 -32.50
C ASP A 256 8.50 -25.97 -31.03
N TYR A 257 9.13 -24.89 -30.56
CA TYR A 257 9.54 -24.79 -29.17
C TYR A 257 8.33 -24.80 -28.24
N THR A 258 7.33 -23.96 -28.52
CA THR A 258 6.11 -23.90 -27.70
C THR A 258 5.29 -25.19 -27.82
N ASN A 259 5.12 -25.72 -29.04
CA ASN A 259 4.31 -26.91 -29.28
C ASN A 259 4.93 -28.19 -28.69
N ASN A 260 6.24 -28.37 -28.83
CA ASN A 260 6.93 -29.53 -28.24
C ASN A 260 6.95 -29.46 -26.72
N PHE A 261 7.17 -28.27 -26.15
CA PHE A 261 7.10 -28.07 -24.71
C PHE A 261 5.72 -28.45 -24.16
N ALA A 262 4.64 -27.96 -24.80
CA ALA A 262 3.28 -28.22 -24.36
C ALA A 262 2.89 -29.71 -24.46
N LYS A 263 3.43 -30.45 -25.44
CA LYS A 263 3.13 -31.88 -25.64
C LYS A 263 3.97 -32.82 -24.78
N ASN A 264 5.27 -32.56 -24.66
CA ASN A 264 6.23 -33.54 -24.17
C ASN A 264 6.82 -33.20 -22.79
N ASN A 265 6.84 -31.90 -22.44
CA ASN A 265 7.58 -31.42 -21.28
C ASN A 265 6.68 -30.83 -20.18
N LEU A 266 5.43 -30.51 -20.50
CA LEU A 266 4.47 -29.96 -19.56
C LEU A 266 3.92 -31.10 -18.66
N PRO A 267 4.23 -31.12 -17.35
CA PRO A 267 3.93 -32.28 -16.51
C PRO A 267 2.49 -32.29 -15.95
N PHE A 268 1.71 -31.25 -16.21
CA PHE A 268 0.34 -31.09 -15.70
C PHE A 268 -0.50 -30.22 -16.63
N GLU A 269 -1.82 -30.33 -16.55
CA GLU A 269 -2.71 -29.44 -17.29
C GLU A 269 -2.71 -28.01 -16.73
N LEU A 270 -2.65 -27.04 -17.64
CA LEU A 270 -2.80 -25.62 -17.28
C LEU A 270 -4.21 -25.35 -16.74
N THR A 271 -4.30 -24.51 -15.71
CA THR A 271 -5.58 -24.03 -15.19
C THR A 271 -6.29 -23.14 -16.21
N GLY A 272 -7.60 -22.93 -16.02
CA GLY A 272 -8.39 -22.02 -16.86
C GLY A 272 -7.81 -20.60 -16.82
N ALA A 273 -7.40 -20.14 -15.63
CA ALA A 273 -6.75 -18.84 -15.46
C ALA A 273 -5.43 -18.73 -16.22
N GLN A 274 -4.56 -19.74 -16.14
CA GLN A 274 -3.29 -19.77 -16.87
C GLN A 274 -3.53 -19.74 -18.38
N LYS A 275 -4.48 -20.53 -18.91
CA LYS A 275 -4.85 -20.54 -20.34
C LYS A 275 -5.35 -19.17 -20.81
N ARG A 276 -6.24 -18.52 -20.03
CA ARG A 276 -6.75 -17.17 -20.34
C ARG A 276 -5.63 -16.14 -20.38
N VAL A 277 -4.72 -16.17 -19.41
CA VAL A 277 -3.59 -15.23 -19.32
C VAL A 277 -2.62 -15.42 -20.49
N VAL A 278 -2.21 -16.65 -20.79
CA VAL A 278 -1.31 -16.94 -21.93
C VAL A 278 -1.92 -16.46 -23.24
N LYS A 279 -3.22 -16.72 -23.47
CA LYS A 279 -3.94 -16.24 -24.66
C LYS A 279 -3.90 -14.71 -24.76
N LYS A 280 -4.22 -14.02 -23.67
CA LYS A 280 -4.19 -12.54 -23.61
C LYS A 280 -2.80 -11.97 -23.90
N LEU A 281 -1.76 -12.52 -23.26
CA LEU A 281 -0.38 -12.07 -23.48
C LEU A 281 0.04 -12.29 -24.94
N ARG A 282 -0.30 -13.44 -25.52
CA ARG A 282 -0.03 -13.73 -26.94
C ARG A 282 -0.72 -12.74 -27.87
N GLU A 283 -1.99 -12.41 -27.64
CA GLU A 283 -2.71 -11.43 -28.45
C GLU A 283 -2.04 -10.05 -28.39
N ASN A 284 -1.61 -9.62 -27.20
CA ASN A 284 -0.86 -8.38 -27.03
C ASN A 284 0.50 -8.41 -27.75
N MET A 285 1.27 -9.49 -27.64
CA MET A 285 2.56 -9.64 -28.32
C MET A 285 2.43 -9.73 -29.86
N ARG A 286 1.23 -10.06 -30.39
CA ARG A 286 0.94 -10.04 -31.82
C ARG A 286 0.48 -8.67 -32.34
N SER A 287 0.16 -7.73 -31.46
CA SER A 287 -0.50 -6.47 -31.83
C SER A 287 0.41 -5.45 -32.53
N GLY A 288 1.74 -5.66 -32.50
CA GLY A 288 2.72 -4.67 -32.96
C GLY A 288 2.96 -3.53 -31.97
N ARG A 289 2.32 -3.56 -30.80
CA ARG A 289 2.58 -2.65 -29.68
C ARG A 289 3.47 -3.33 -28.67
N GLN A 290 4.28 -2.55 -27.95
CA GLN A 290 5.06 -3.09 -26.86
C GLN A 290 4.13 -3.63 -25.75
N LEU A 291 4.23 -4.92 -25.42
CA LEU A 291 3.67 -5.47 -24.19
C LEU A 291 4.42 -4.90 -22.99
N ASN A 292 3.72 -4.25 -22.07
CA ASN A 292 4.25 -3.87 -20.76
C ASN A 292 3.23 -4.29 -19.69
N CYS A 293 3.36 -5.52 -19.19
CA CYS A 293 2.31 -6.17 -18.42
C CYS A 293 2.80 -6.64 -17.04
N LEU A 294 2.00 -6.35 -16.02
CA LEU A 294 2.10 -6.89 -14.67
C LEU A 294 1.26 -8.18 -14.55
N LEU A 295 1.96 -9.30 -14.44
CA LEU A 295 1.40 -10.60 -14.12
C LEU A 295 1.31 -10.78 -12.60
N GLN A 296 0.09 -10.85 -12.10
CA GLN A 296 -0.21 -11.10 -10.71
C GLN A 296 -0.86 -12.45 -10.53
N GLY A 297 -0.64 -13.02 -9.36
CA GLY A 297 -1.27 -14.26 -8.94
C GLY A 297 -0.69 -14.65 -7.59
N ASP A 298 -1.40 -15.51 -6.87
CA ASP A 298 -0.95 -15.93 -5.55
C ASP A 298 0.42 -16.66 -5.64
N VAL A 299 1.14 -16.77 -4.53
CA VAL A 299 2.39 -17.55 -4.43
C VAL A 299 2.10 -18.96 -4.91
N GLY A 300 2.83 -19.47 -5.92
CA GLY A 300 2.62 -20.81 -6.48
C GLY A 300 1.40 -20.96 -7.42
N SER A 301 0.81 -19.87 -7.91
CA SER A 301 -0.22 -19.89 -8.97
C SER A 301 0.30 -20.28 -10.37
N GLY A 302 1.62 -20.50 -10.52
CA GLY A 302 2.24 -20.84 -11.81
C GLY A 302 2.63 -19.64 -12.68
N LYS A 303 2.88 -18.46 -12.09
CA LYS A 303 3.38 -17.26 -12.81
C LYS A 303 4.62 -17.56 -13.65
N THR A 304 5.59 -18.27 -13.06
CA THR A 304 6.84 -18.66 -13.72
C THR A 304 6.61 -19.53 -14.96
N LEU A 305 5.61 -20.42 -14.92
CA LEU A 305 5.24 -21.25 -16.07
C LEU A 305 4.64 -20.41 -17.20
N VAL A 306 3.75 -19.47 -16.88
CA VAL A 306 3.21 -18.52 -17.87
C VAL A 306 4.32 -17.71 -18.53
N ALA A 307 5.29 -17.23 -17.74
CA ALA A 307 6.45 -16.51 -18.26
C ALA A 307 7.32 -17.38 -19.17
N LEU A 308 7.55 -18.66 -18.82
CA LEU A 308 8.27 -19.61 -19.66
C LEU A 308 7.56 -19.86 -21.00
N ILE A 309 6.24 -20.05 -20.99
CA ILE A 309 5.47 -20.21 -22.24
C ILE A 309 5.62 -18.98 -23.14
N CYS A 310 5.55 -17.77 -22.57
CA CYS A 310 5.76 -16.54 -23.34
C CYS A 310 7.19 -16.42 -23.88
N ALA A 311 8.19 -16.88 -23.11
CA ALA A 311 9.58 -16.94 -23.56
C ALA A 311 9.74 -17.88 -24.77
N LEU A 312 9.10 -19.06 -24.77
CA LEU A 312 9.15 -20.00 -25.89
C LEU A 312 8.48 -19.41 -27.16
N ILE A 313 7.39 -18.65 -27.00
CA ILE A 313 6.78 -17.93 -28.13
C ILE A 313 7.77 -16.90 -28.71
N ALA A 314 8.57 -16.22 -27.87
CA ALA A 314 9.61 -15.32 -28.37
C ALA A 314 10.68 -16.08 -29.18
N LEU A 315 11.11 -17.26 -28.70
CA LEU A 315 12.07 -18.12 -29.41
C LEU A 315 11.53 -18.59 -30.76
N ASP A 316 10.24 -18.94 -30.85
CA ASP A 316 9.58 -19.32 -32.11
C ASP A 316 9.57 -18.19 -33.16
N ASN A 317 9.85 -16.95 -32.74
CA ASN A 317 10.01 -15.78 -33.60
C ASN A 317 11.48 -15.36 -33.74
N ASN A 318 12.42 -16.26 -33.44
CA ASN A 318 13.87 -16.08 -33.53
C ASN A 318 14.42 -14.96 -32.63
N LEU A 319 13.79 -14.68 -31.49
CA LEU A 319 14.21 -13.61 -30.57
C LEU A 319 14.84 -14.19 -29.30
N GLN A 320 15.75 -13.44 -28.68
CA GLN A 320 16.35 -13.79 -27.40
C GLN A 320 15.48 -13.35 -26.22
N VAL A 321 15.62 -14.05 -25.09
CA VAL A 321 14.87 -13.79 -23.85
C VAL A 321 15.80 -13.52 -22.69
N CYS A 322 15.40 -12.55 -21.85
CA CYS A 322 16.09 -12.21 -20.61
C CYS A 322 15.15 -12.40 -19.42
N ILE A 323 15.61 -13.06 -18.35
CA ILE A 323 14.85 -13.28 -17.12
C ILE A 323 15.66 -12.78 -15.93
N MET A 324 15.16 -11.75 -15.28
CA MET A 324 15.81 -11.07 -14.18
C MET A 324 15.16 -11.42 -12.85
N ALA A 325 15.99 -11.88 -11.91
CA ALA A 325 15.60 -12.24 -10.55
C ALA A 325 16.34 -11.36 -9.51
N PRO A 326 15.75 -11.07 -8.34
CA PRO A 326 16.31 -10.14 -7.36
C PRO A 326 17.54 -10.66 -6.63
N THR A 327 17.71 -11.99 -6.55
CA THR A 327 18.81 -12.62 -5.85
C THR A 327 19.41 -13.76 -6.66
N GLU A 328 20.67 -14.07 -6.38
CA GLU A 328 21.37 -15.18 -7.05
C GLU A 328 20.68 -16.53 -6.77
N ILE A 329 20.11 -16.71 -5.58
CA ILE A 329 19.37 -17.91 -5.20
C ILE A 329 18.17 -18.13 -6.12
N LEU A 330 17.36 -17.08 -6.35
CA LEU A 330 16.21 -17.14 -7.25
C LEU A 330 16.64 -17.33 -8.71
N ALA A 331 17.72 -16.67 -9.14
CA ALA A 331 18.26 -16.85 -10.49
C ALA A 331 18.70 -18.31 -10.73
N ASN A 332 19.42 -18.91 -9.77
CA ASN A 332 19.83 -20.32 -9.82
C ASN A 332 18.62 -21.27 -9.81
N GLN A 333 17.60 -20.98 -9.02
CA GLN A 333 16.38 -21.78 -8.98
C GLN A 333 15.62 -21.74 -10.31
N HIS A 334 15.45 -20.55 -10.91
CA HIS A 334 14.86 -20.41 -12.24
C HIS A 334 15.70 -21.17 -13.27
N PHE A 335 17.02 -21.03 -13.24
CA PHE A 335 17.93 -21.75 -14.14
C PHE A 335 17.80 -23.27 -14.01
N SER A 336 17.81 -23.81 -12.79
CA SER A 336 17.64 -25.26 -12.55
C SER A 336 16.27 -25.75 -13.02
N THR A 337 15.21 -24.99 -12.71
CA THR A 337 13.84 -25.35 -13.08
C THR A 337 13.66 -25.34 -14.59
N PHE A 338 14.15 -24.31 -15.27
CA PHE A 338 14.03 -24.16 -16.72
C PHE A 338 14.87 -25.21 -17.44
N THR A 339 16.07 -25.50 -16.95
CA THR A 339 16.92 -26.57 -17.51
C THR A 339 16.22 -27.92 -17.45
N LYS A 340 15.56 -28.25 -16.33
CA LYS A 340 14.78 -29.49 -16.21
C LYS A 340 13.56 -29.50 -17.13
N MET A 341 12.81 -28.41 -17.15
CA MET A 341 11.57 -28.29 -17.93
C MET A 341 11.82 -28.25 -19.45
N LEU A 342 12.94 -27.71 -19.89
CA LEU A 342 13.31 -27.60 -21.30
C LEU A 342 14.21 -28.75 -21.78
N ASN A 343 14.40 -29.78 -20.94
CA ASN A 343 15.21 -30.93 -21.30
C ASN A 343 14.68 -31.61 -22.57
N GLY A 344 15.56 -31.94 -23.51
CA GLY A 344 15.19 -32.50 -24.81
C GLY A 344 14.74 -31.49 -25.87
N LEU A 345 14.71 -30.19 -25.55
CA LEU A 345 14.57 -29.13 -26.54
C LEU A 345 15.96 -28.55 -26.87
N ASP A 346 16.20 -28.23 -28.14
CA ASP A 346 17.43 -27.58 -28.60
C ASP A 346 17.40 -26.07 -28.24
N ILE A 347 17.46 -25.81 -26.93
CA ILE A 347 17.42 -24.46 -26.34
C ILE A 347 18.66 -24.24 -25.49
N ARG A 348 19.47 -23.23 -25.84
CA ARG A 348 20.64 -22.85 -25.05
C ARG A 348 20.28 -21.85 -23.96
N LEU A 349 20.41 -22.29 -22.71
CA LEU A 349 20.20 -21.46 -21.51
C LEU A 349 21.53 -21.03 -20.88
N GLY A 350 21.57 -19.80 -20.35
CA GLY A 350 22.69 -19.25 -19.62
C GLY A 350 22.29 -18.68 -18.27
N LEU A 351 23.24 -18.63 -17.34
CA LEU A 351 23.10 -18.00 -16.03
C LEU A 351 24.17 -16.92 -15.85
N LEU A 352 23.76 -15.69 -15.54
CA LEU A 352 24.65 -14.58 -15.24
C LEU A 352 24.31 -13.94 -13.89
N THR A 353 25.19 -14.13 -12.92
CA THR A 353 25.11 -13.59 -11.56
C THR A 353 26.37 -12.78 -11.23
N GLY A 354 26.39 -12.10 -10.08
CA GLY A 354 27.58 -11.40 -9.59
C GLY A 354 28.74 -12.36 -9.28
N SER A 355 28.41 -13.59 -8.86
CA SER A 355 29.34 -14.69 -8.61
C SER A 355 29.86 -15.42 -9.87
N THR A 356 29.39 -15.07 -11.08
CA THR A 356 29.79 -15.77 -12.31
C THR A 356 31.25 -15.48 -12.68
N LYS A 357 32.07 -16.54 -12.82
CA LYS A 357 33.50 -16.43 -13.14
C LYS A 357 33.75 -15.74 -14.49
N LYS A 358 34.82 -14.93 -14.57
CA LYS A 358 35.17 -14.13 -15.76
C LYS A 358 35.22 -14.94 -17.07
N LYS A 359 35.81 -16.14 -17.06
CA LYS A 359 35.89 -17.01 -18.25
C LYS A 359 34.51 -17.39 -18.80
N VAL A 360 33.59 -17.79 -17.91
CA VAL A 360 32.21 -18.15 -18.27
C VAL A 360 31.47 -16.92 -18.77
N ARG A 361 31.67 -15.78 -18.11
CA ARG A 361 31.09 -14.49 -18.48
C ARG A 361 31.46 -14.07 -19.90
N THR A 362 32.74 -14.18 -20.28
CA THR A 362 33.19 -13.92 -21.66
C THR A 362 32.48 -14.82 -22.68
N SER A 363 32.40 -16.14 -22.43
CA SER A 363 31.70 -17.06 -23.34
C SER A 363 30.20 -16.79 -23.45
N LEU A 364 29.56 -16.34 -22.37
CA LEU A 364 28.14 -15.94 -22.39
C LEU A 364 27.94 -14.68 -23.23
N HIS A 365 28.82 -13.68 -23.10
CA HIS A 365 28.74 -12.46 -23.90
C HIS A 365 28.93 -12.73 -25.39
N GLU A 366 29.88 -13.58 -25.77
CA GLU A 366 30.09 -13.99 -27.16
C GLU A 366 28.86 -14.72 -27.72
N ALA A 367 28.31 -15.66 -26.96
CA ALA A 367 27.12 -16.43 -27.37
C ALA A 367 25.84 -15.56 -27.45
N LEU A 368 25.74 -14.51 -26.62
CA LEU A 368 24.64 -13.54 -26.72
C LEU A 368 24.71 -12.71 -28.01
N LEU A 369 25.92 -12.25 -28.35
CA LEU A 369 26.18 -11.44 -29.55
C LEU A 369 26.00 -12.25 -30.84
N SER A 370 26.40 -13.53 -30.84
CA SER A 370 26.20 -14.41 -32.00
C SER A 370 24.72 -14.81 -32.19
N GLY A 371 23.94 -14.77 -31.10
CA GLY A 371 22.54 -15.22 -31.06
C GLY A 371 22.39 -16.70 -30.69
N GLU A 372 23.48 -17.42 -30.44
CA GLU A 372 23.45 -18.82 -30.02
C GLU A 372 22.81 -19.01 -28.64
N LEU A 373 22.95 -18.02 -27.75
CA LEU A 373 22.33 -18.06 -26.43
C LEU A 373 20.91 -17.50 -26.52
N GLN A 374 19.90 -18.37 -26.35
CA GLN A 374 18.49 -18.01 -26.55
C GLN A 374 17.84 -17.45 -25.28
N ILE A 375 18.14 -18.03 -24.12
CA ILE A 375 17.59 -17.58 -22.83
C ILE A 375 18.73 -17.27 -21.86
N LEU A 376 18.73 -16.06 -21.32
CA LEU A 376 19.64 -15.67 -20.25
C LEU A 376 18.87 -15.36 -18.95
N ILE A 377 19.23 -16.06 -17.89
CA ILE A 377 18.68 -15.87 -16.54
C ILE A 377 19.75 -15.21 -15.68
N GLY A 378 19.38 -14.27 -14.81
CA GLY A 378 20.38 -13.59 -14.01
C GLY A 378 19.85 -12.57 -13.00
N THR A 379 20.77 -11.88 -12.35
CA THR A 379 20.46 -10.81 -11.39
C THR A 379 20.64 -9.43 -12.04
N HIS A 380 20.85 -8.37 -11.23
CA HIS A 380 21.18 -7.03 -11.71
C HIS A 380 22.40 -6.99 -12.66
N ALA A 381 23.25 -8.03 -12.65
CA ALA A 381 24.35 -8.20 -13.60
C ALA A 381 23.90 -8.16 -15.08
N LEU A 382 22.65 -8.52 -15.37
CA LEU A 382 22.07 -8.46 -16.72
C LEU A 382 21.97 -7.04 -17.29
N ILE A 383 21.95 -6.04 -16.43
CA ILE A 383 21.73 -4.63 -16.81
C ILE A 383 23.05 -3.95 -17.19
N GLU A 384 24.19 -4.54 -16.83
CA GLU A 384 25.51 -3.99 -17.12
C GLU A 384 25.71 -3.72 -18.62
N ASP A 385 26.47 -2.68 -18.94
CA ASP A 385 26.64 -2.18 -20.32
C ASP A 385 27.30 -3.22 -21.23
N ASN A 386 28.11 -4.14 -20.68
CA ASN A 386 28.79 -5.18 -21.43
C ASN A 386 27.86 -6.34 -21.89
N VAL A 387 26.66 -6.43 -21.33
CA VAL A 387 25.68 -7.48 -21.69
C VAL A 387 24.90 -7.02 -22.92
N GLN A 388 25.31 -7.45 -24.10
CA GLN A 388 24.69 -7.06 -25.37
C GLN A 388 24.05 -8.27 -26.04
N PHE A 389 22.79 -8.09 -26.48
CA PHE A 389 22.01 -9.13 -27.17
C PHE A 389 22.05 -8.87 -28.67
N LYS A 390 21.98 -9.92 -29.48
CA LYS A 390 21.78 -9.79 -30.93
C LYS A 390 20.38 -9.26 -31.24
N ASN A 391 19.36 -9.82 -30.59
CA ASN A 391 17.96 -9.49 -30.84
C ASN A 391 17.07 -9.84 -29.64
N LEU A 392 17.20 -9.07 -28.55
CA LEU A 392 16.36 -9.23 -27.37
C LEU A 392 14.89 -8.88 -27.67
N GLY A 393 14.00 -9.86 -27.53
CA GLY A 393 12.58 -9.68 -27.83
C GLY A 393 11.66 -9.68 -26.62
N PHE A 394 12.03 -10.39 -25.55
CA PHE A 394 11.18 -10.57 -24.38
C PHE A 394 11.99 -10.50 -23.08
N VAL A 395 11.47 -9.76 -22.11
CA VAL A 395 12.08 -9.54 -20.80
C VAL A 395 11.09 -9.91 -19.72
N VAL A 396 11.52 -10.77 -18.79
CA VAL A 396 10.76 -11.12 -17.58
C VAL A 396 11.47 -10.54 -16.36
N ILE A 397 10.74 -9.81 -15.52
CA ILE A 397 11.25 -9.26 -14.26
C ILE A 397 10.45 -9.88 -13.12
N ASP A 398 11.11 -10.68 -12.28
CA ASP A 398 10.49 -11.31 -11.11
C ASP A 398 10.69 -10.45 -9.84
N GLU A 399 9.69 -10.41 -8.96
CA GLU A 399 9.66 -9.59 -7.74
C GLU A 399 10.03 -8.12 -7.94
N GLN A 400 9.23 -7.43 -8.75
CA GLN A 400 9.51 -6.07 -9.24
C GLN A 400 9.87 -5.03 -8.19
N HIS A 401 9.36 -5.16 -6.96
CA HIS A 401 9.46 -4.14 -5.92
C HIS A 401 10.89 -3.96 -5.39
N LYS A 402 11.82 -4.86 -5.75
CA LYS A 402 13.24 -4.77 -5.39
C LYS A 402 14.09 -4.00 -6.41
N PHE A 403 13.51 -3.58 -7.53
CA PHE A 403 14.25 -2.94 -8.63
C PHE A 403 13.76 -1.51 -8.89
N GLY A 404 14.71 -0.57 -8.95
CA GLY A 404 14.41 0.84 -9.21
C GLY A 404 13.93 1.08 -10.65
N VAL A 405 13.08 2.09 -10.86
CA VAL A 405 12.52 2.46 -12.18
C VAL A 405 13.62 2.65 -13.23
N ALA A 406 14.71 3.32 -12.88
CA ALA A 406 15.85 3.60 -13.78
C ALA A 406 16.65 2.35 -14.20
N GLN A 407 16.61 1.27 -13.41
CA GLN A 407 17.27 0.01 -13.77
C GLN A 407 16.49 -0.71 -14.88
N ARG A 408 15.16 -0.59 -14.89
CA ARG A 408 14.28 -1.22 -15.88
C ARG A 408 14.44 -0.61 -17.27
N SER A 409 14.55 0.71 -17.36
CA SER A 409 14.69 1.42 -18.65
C SER A 409 15.98 1.06 -19.39
N LYS A 410 17.03 0.63 -18.68
CA LYS A 410 18.27 0.15 -19.29
C LYS A 410 18.08 -1.15 -20.09
N LEU A 411 17.18 -2.04 -19.67
CA LEU A 411 16.88 -3.27 -20.44
C LEU A 411 16.15 -2.97 -21.75
N TRP A 412 15.36 -1.90 -21.79
CA TRP A 412 14.67 -1.49 -23.02
C TRP A 412 15.64 -0.96 -24.07
N LYS A 413 16.69 -0.28 -23.63
CA LYS A 413 17.75 0.28 -24.49
C LYS A 413 18.73 -0.77 -25.04
N LYS A 414 18.61 -2.05 -24.62
CA LYS A 414 19.46 -3.15 -25.12
C LYS A 414 18.99 -3.73 -26.46
N SER A 415 17.93 -3.18 -27.04
CA SER A 415 17.44 -3.52 -28.38
C SER A 415 17.04 -2.24 -29.11
N GLU A 416 17.22 -2.20 -30.43
CA GLU A 416 16.77 -1.08 -31.27
C GLU A 416 15.24 -0.92 -31.22
N ILE A 417 14.52 -2.05 -31.26
CA ILE A 417 13.08 -2.11 -31.04
C ILE A 417 12.84 -2.55 -29.61
N THR A 418 12.03 -1.78 -28.88
CA THR A 418 11.76 -2.05 -27.46
C THR A 418 11.20 -3.47 -27.26
N PRO A 419 11.83 -4.30 -26.41
CA PRO A 419 11.37 -5.65 -26.15
C PRO A 419 10.04 -5.62 -25.39
N HIS A 420 9.29 -6.71 -25.50
CA HIS A 420 8.12 -6.96 -24.67
C HIS A 420 8.55 -7.24 -23.22
N VAL A 421 7.81 -6.69 -22.26
CA VAL A 421 8.13 -6.75 -20.83
C VAL A 421 6.99 -7.39 -20.06
N LEU A 422 7.32 -8.44 -19.33
CA LEU A 422 6.44 -9.09 -18.37
C LEU A 422 7.02 -8.95 -16.97
N VAL A 423 6.29 -8.27 -16.11
CA VAL A 423 6.67 -8.06 -14.72
C VAL A 423 5.85 -8.98 -13.84
N MET A 424 6.47 -9.70 -12.91
CA MET A 424 5.80 -10.62 -12.00
C MET A 424 5.87 -10.11 -10.56
N THR A 425 4.81 -10.35 -9.80
CA THR A 425 4.78 -10.11 -8.36
C THR A 425 4.13 -11.29 -7.64
N ALA A 426 4.74 -11.71 -6.53
CA ALA A 426 4.15 -12.72 -5.67
C ALA A 426 3.07 -12.14 -4.75
N THR A 427 3.17 -10.86 -4.39
CA THR A 427 2.17 -10.16 -3.59
C THR A 427 1.06 -9.64 -4.51
N PRO A 428 -0.19 -10.10 -4.32
CA PRO A 428 -1.33 -9.53 -5.03
C PRO A 428 -1.47 -8.05 -4.65
N ILE A 429 -1.52 -7.17 -5.65
CA ILE A 429 -1.67 -5.75 -5.42
C ILE A 429 -3.17 -5.45 -5.37
N PRO A 430 -3.67 -4.67 -4.39
CA PRO A 430 -5.07 -4.27 -4.35
C PRO A 430 -5.50 -3.61 -5.66
N ARG A 431 -6.72 -3.91 -6.12
CA ARG A 431 -7.22 -3.40 -7.41
C ARG A 431 -7.19 -1.88 -7.51
N THR A 432 -7.42 -1.18 -6.41
CA THR A 432 -7.38 0.29 -6.33
C THR A 432 -5.97 0.83 -6.57
N LEU A 433 -4.94 0.22 -5.96
CA LEU A 433 -3.54 0.55 -6.20
C LEU A 433 -3.07 0.16 -7.61
N GLN A 434 -3.56 -0.97 -8.15
CA GLN A 434 -3.28 -1.33 -9.54
C GLN A 434 -3.78 -0.25 -10.51
N MET A 435 -4.97 0.31 -10.26
CA MET A 435 -5.58 1.30 -11.15
C MET A 435 -4.92 2.67 -11.09
N THR A 436 -4.24 3.01 -9.98
CA THR A 436 -3.57 4.30 -9.79
C THR A 436 -2.06 4.18 -9.97
N VAL A 437 -1.36 3.52 -9.05
CA VAL A 437 0.11 3.46 -9.01
C VAL A 437 0.70 2.68 -10.17
N TYR A 438 0.03 1.61 -10.60
CA TYR A 438 0.47 0.74 -11.70
C TYR A 438 -0.43 0.86 -12.93
N GLY A 439 -1.20 1.95 -13.02
CA GLY A 439 -2.25 2.05 -14.02
C GLY A 439 -1.72 2.20 -15.46
N ASP A 440 -0.42 2.48 -15.62
CA ASP A 440 0.28 2.50 -16.90
C ASP A 440 0.62 1.09 -17.43
N LEU A 441 0.62 0.06 -16.57
CA LEU A 441 0.83 -1.33 -16.95
C LEU A 441 -0.47 -2.02 -17.37
N ASP A 442 -0.37 -2.93 -18.34
CA ASP A 442 -1.38 -3.95 -18.55
C ASP A 442 -1.40 -4.89 -17.34
N VAL A 443 -2.56 -5.34 -16.87
CA VAL A 443 -2.62 -6.31 -15.76
C VAL A 443 -3.19 -7.63 -16.25
N ALA A 444 -2.52 -8.72 -15.89
CA ALA A 444 -2.99 -10.09 -16.07
C ALA A 444 -3.03 -10.78 -14.70
N VAL A 445 -4.15 -11.42 -14.38
CA VAL A 445 -4.38 -12.03 -13.06
C VAL A 445 -4.58 -13.53 -13.20
N ILE A 446 -3.81 -14.31 -12.44
CA ILE A 446 -4.01 -15.75 -12.22
C ILE A 446 -4.71 -15.93 -10.87
N ASN A 447 -6.02 -16.17 -10.92
CA ASN A 447 -6.89 -16.32 -9.75
C ASN A 447 -7.23 -17.78 -9.41
N GLU A 448 -6.62 -18.75 -10.10
CA GLU A 448 -6.81 -20.18 -9.86
C GLU A 448 -5.48 -20.80 -9.41
N LEU A 449 -5.51 -21.65 -8.37
CA LEU A 449 -4.37 -22.44 -7.94
C LEU A 449 -4.25 -23.71 -8.80
N PRO A 450 -3.03 -24.23 -9.05
CA PRO A 450 -2.84 -25.48 -9.78
C PRO A 450 -3.55 -26.67 -9.08
N PRO A 451 -4.00 -27.67 -9.86
CA PRO A 451 -4.61 -28.88 -9.32
C PRO A 451 -3.64 -29.63 -8.39
N GLY A 452 -4.17 -30.22 -7.30
CA GLY A 452 -3.39 -30.94 -6.29
C GLY A 452 -2.91 -30.11 -5.10
N ARG A 453 -3.03 -28.77 -5.15
CA ARG A 453 -2.65 -27.92 -4.03
C ARG A 453 -3.75 -27.81 -2.98
N GLN A 454 -3.44 -28.17 -1.74
CA GLN A 454 -4.37 -28.05 -0.62
C GLN A 454 -4.31 -26.66 0.02
N LYS A 455 -5.42 -26.23 0.63
CA LYS A 455 -5.47 -24.98 1.41
C LYS A 455 -4.61 -25.12 2.66
N ILE A 456 -3.85 -24.07 2.98
CA ILE A 456 -3.01 -24.03 4.18
C ILE A 456 -3.91 -23.72 5.37
N GLU A 457 -3.86 -24.58 6.38
CA GLU A 457 -4.56 -24.35 7.65
C GLU A 457 -3.76 -23.33 8.46
N THR A 458 -4.32 -22.13 8.67
CA THR A 458 -3.64 -21.07 9.42
C THR A 458 -4.23 -20.97 10.82
N LYS A 459 -3.39 -21.03 11.86
CA LYS A 459 -3.82 -20.94 13.27
C LYS A 459 -3.08 -19.81 13.97
N HIS A 460 -3.79 -19.12 14.86
CA HIS A 460 -3.22 -18.12 15.74
C HIS A 460 -3.06 -18.70 17.15
N TYR A 461 -1.81 -18.81 17.62
CA TYR A 461 -1.44 -19.30 18.94
C TYR A 461 -0.81 -18.16 19.77
N THR A 462 -1.08 -18.17 21.07
CA THR A 462 -0.38 -17.33 22.03
C THR A 462 0.80 -18.07 22.64
N ASP A 463 1.71 -17.36 23.31
CA ASP A 463 2.83 -17.96 24.04
C ASP A 463 2.40 -19.09 25.02
N ALA A 464 1.20 -19.01 25.59
CA ALA A 464 0.63 -20.05 26.46
C ALA A 464 0.48 -21.42 25.75
N LEU A 465 0.33 -21.43 24.43
CA LEU A 465 0.20 -22.63 23.60
C LEU A 465 1.55 -23.14 23.04
N ARG A 466 2.69 -22.58 23.46
CA ARG A 466 4.01 -22.99 22.95
C ARG A 466 4.34 -24.47 23.15
N MET A 467 3.95 -25.07 24.28
CA MET A 467 4.15 -26.51 24.50
C MET A 467 3.34 -27.37 23.52
N ARG A 468 2.14 -26.92 23.17
CA ARG A 468 1.31 -27.57 22.14
C ARG A 468 1.97 -27.46 20.77
N LEU A 469 2.49 -26.27 20.42
CA LEU A 469 3.23 -26.07 19.18
C LEU A 469 4.40 -27.06 19.05
N PHE A 470 5.23 -27.20 20.09
CA PHE A 470 6.34 -28.17 20.05
C PHE A 470 5.87 -29.62 19.89
N GLY A 471 4.72 -29.99 20.47
CA GLY A 471 4.09 -31.28 20.22
C GLY A 471 3.64 -31.47 18.76
N GLU A 472 3.09 -30.43 18.13
CA GLU A 472 2.69 -30.46 16.72
C GLU A 472 3.92 -30.53 15.79
N ILE A 473 5.01 -29.82 16.09
CA ILE A 473 6.28 -29.89 15.34
C ILE A 473 6.87 -31.30 15.39
N ARG A 474 6.93 -31.95 16.57
CA ARG A 474 7.45 -33.34 16.69
C ARG A 474 6.69 -34.30 15.77
N LYS A 475 5.36 -34.21 15.74
CA LYS A 475 4.51 -35.05 14.89
C LYS A 475 4.77 -34.86 13.40
N GLU A 476 5.10 -33.65 12.96
CA GLU A 476 5.45 -33.42 11.54
C GLU A 476 6.83 -33.99 11.21
N ILE A 477 7.81 -33.83 12.10
CA ILE A 477 9.15 -34.40 11.91
C ILE A 477 9.12 -35.94 11.93
N GLU A 478 8.31 -36.55 12.81
CA GLU A 478 8.10 -38.01 12.84
C GLU A 478 7.52 -38.56 11.53
N LYS A 479 6.78 -37.75 10.77
CA LYS A 479 6.31 -38.09 9.42
C LYS A 479 7.37 -37.88 8.33
N GLY A 480 8.60 -37.52 8.70
CA GLY A 480 9.69 -37.18 7.78
C GLY A 480 9.54 -35.80 7.13
N ARG A 481 8.77 -34.88 7.73
CA ARG A 481 8.55 -33.53 7.19
C ARG A 481 9.46 -32.50 7.86
N GLN A 482 9.60 -31.35 7.19
CA GLN A 482 10.44 -30.25 7.66
C GLN A 482 9.63 -29.04 8.11
N VAL A 483 10.21 -28.23 8.98
CA VAL A 483 9.55 -27.07 9.60
C VAL A 483 10.37 -25.80 9.42
N TYR A 484 9.70 -24.73 8.98
CA TYR A 484 10.23 -23.38 8.99
C TYR A 484 9.85 -22.65 10.29
N VAL A 485 10.79 -21.91 10.87
CA VAL A 485 10.55 -21.03 12.01
C VAL A 485 11.13 -19.65 11.71
N VAL A 486 10.28 -18.62 11.67
CA VAL A 486 10.66 -17.28 11.24
C VAL A 486 10.48 -16.28 12.37
N TYR A 487 11.56 -15.56 12.67
CA TYR A 487 11.60 -14.46 13.63
C TYR A 487 11.59 -13.10 12.90
N PRO A 488 10.94 -12.07 13.46
CA PRO A 488 10.95 -10.73 12.89
C PRO A 488 12.32 -10.09 13.08
N MET A 489 12.66 -9.17 12.17
CA MET A 489 13.74 -8.20 12.39
C MET A 489 13.16 -6.95 13.06
N ILE A 490 13.86 -6.38 14.02
CA ILE A 490 13.50 -5.16 14.74
C ILE A 490 14.36 -4.04 14.14
N GLU A 491 13.71 -3.20 13.34
CA GLU A 491 14.33 -2.12 12.56
C GLU A 491 15.16 -1.12 13.42
N GLU A 492 14.89 -1.03 14.72
CA GLU A 492 15.55 -0.09 15.64
C GLU A 492 16.90 -0.59 16.18
N SER A 493 17.21 -1.90 16.15
CA SER A 493 18.50 -2.41 16.63
C SER A 493 18.82 -3.83 16.16
N GLU A 494 19.72 -3.95 15.18
CA GLU A 494 20.20 -5.24 14.66
C GLU A 494 20.92 -6.12 15.71
N LYS A 495 21.43 -5.54 16.81
CA LYS A 495 22.05 -6.30 17.91
C LYS A 495 20.99 -7.05 18.72
N LEU A 496 19.82 -6.44 18.89
CA LEU A 496 18.70 -7.07 19.58
C LEU A 496 18.14 -8.24 18.75
N ASP A 497 18.07 -8.11 17.42
CA ASP A 497 17.56 -9.16 16.52
C ASP A 497 18.32 -10.48 16.64
N ILE A 498 19.65 -10.41 16.60
CA ILE A 498 20.51 -11.59 16.73
C ILE A 498 20.33 -12.22 18.10
N LYS A 499 20.14 -11.41 19.14
CA LYS A 499 19.87 -11.91 20.48
C LYS A 499 18.53 -12.63 20.54
N TYR A 500 17.46 -12.04 20.01
CA TYR A 500 16.13 -12.68 19.96
C TYR A 500 16.14 -13.99 19.17
N LEU A 501 16.84 -14.02 18.03
CA LEU A 501 17.02 -15.23 17.23
C LEU A 501 17.79 -16.29 18.02
N ARG A 502 18.92 -15.94 18.64
CA ARG A 502 19.73 -16.87 19.45
C ARG A 502 18.96 -17.42 20.63
N ASP A 503 18.25 -16.57 21.38
CA ASP A 503 17.39 -16.99 22.50
C ASP A 503 16.30 -17.97 21.99
N GLY A 504 15.76 -17.71 20.80
CA GLY A 504 14.85 -18.61 20.10
C GLY A 504 15.48 -19.95 19.73
N VAL A 505 16.64 -19.94 19.07
CA VAL A 505 17.41 -21.12 18.68
C VAL A 505 17.74 -21.97 19.92
N GLU A 506 18.18 -21.36 21.03
CA GLU A 506 18.42 -22.07 22.28
C GLU A 506 17.14 -22.74 22.82
N SER A 507 16.00 -22.06 22.76
CA SER A 507 14.72 -22.63 23.18
C SER A 507 14.31 -23.85 22.33
N PHE A 508 14.57 -23.78 21.01
CA PHE A 508 14.33 -24.90 20.10
C PHE A 508 15.31 -26.05 20.36
N ILE A 509 16.62 -25.79 20.52
CA ILE A 509 17.62 -26.84 20.84
C ILE A 509 17.26 -27.57 22.14
N ARG A 510 16.80 -26.86 23.17
CA ARG A 510 16.34 -27.50 24.43
C ARG A 510 15.16 -28.45 24.22
N SER A 511 14.27 -28.13 23.28
CA SER A 511 13.06 -28.91 23.02
C SER A 511 13.25 -30.01 21.96
N PHE A 512 14.26 -29.85 21.10
CA PHE A 512 14.63 -30.68 19.96
C PHE A 512 16.16 -30.91 19.96
N PRO A 513 16.68 -31.72 20.90
CA PRO A 513 18.12 -31.87 21.07
C PRO A 513 18.77 -32.73 19.97
N PRO A 514 20.02 -32.43 19.57
CA PRO A 514 20.81 -33.31 18.72
C PRO A 514 21.23 -34.59 19.49
N PRO A 515 21.52 -35.71 18.80
CA PRO A 515 21.52 -35.88 17.34
C PRO A 515 20.15 -36.22 16.75
N GLN A 516 19.11 -36.38 17.57
CA GLN A 516 17.78 -36.80 17.13
C GLN A 516 17.13 -35.80 16.18
N TYR A 517 17.36 -34.51 16.40
CA TYR A 517 16.87 -33.43 15.55
C TYR A 517 18.03 -32.58 15.06
N ARG A 518 18.00 -32.20 13.78
CA ARG A 518 18.98 -31.27 13.20
C ARG A 518 18.33 -29.93 12.89
N ILE A 519 18.81 -28.90 13.58
CA ILE A 519 18.35 -27.52 13.45
C ILE A 519 19.42 -26.71 12.70
N LEU A 520 18.98 -25.88 11.75
CA LEU A 520 19.81 -24.91 11.06
C LEU A 520 19.34 -23.49 11.38
N GLU A 521 20.28 -22.54 11.41
CA GLU A 521 20.01 -21.12 11.61
C GLU A 521 20.42 -20.35 10.35
N VAL A 522 19.57 -19.42 9.89
CA VAL A 522 19.85 -18.51 8.78
C VAL A 522 19.49 -17.07 9.14
N HIS A 523 20.49 -16.19 9.17
CA HIS A 523 20.27 -14.76 9.48
C HIS A 523 21.01 -13.81 8.53
N GLY A 524 20.57 -12.56 8.47
CA GLY A 524 21.06 -11.55 7.52
C GLY A 524 22.58 -11.32 7.53
N LYS A 525 23.24 -11.49 8.69
CA LYS A 525 24.70 -11.31 8.84
C LYS A 525 25.58 -12.51 8.46
N MET A 526 25.00 -13.69 8.20
CA MET A 526 25.81 -14.83 7.73
C MET A 526 26.42 -14.51 6.37
N LYS A 527 27.61 -15.05 6.09
CA LYS A 527 28.22 -14.91 4.77
C LYS A 527 27.30 -15.56 3.73
N GLN A 528 27.31 -15.04 2.52
CA GLN A 528 26.42 -15.52 1.47
C GLN A 528 26.63 -17.02 1.19
N ASP A 529 27.88 -17.49 1.22
CA ASP A 529 28.22 -18.90 1.03
C ASP A 529 27.66 -19.80 2.14
N GLU A 530 27.77 -19.37 3.40
CA GLU A 530 27.22 -20.09 4.57
C GLU A 530 25.68 -20.18 4.51
N LYS A 531 25.01 -19.09 4.09
CA LYS A 531 23.56 -19.09 3.87
C LYS A 531 23.18 -20.09 2.78
N ASN A 532 23.88 -20.05 1.65
CA ASN A 532 23.61 -20.92 0.52
C ASN A 532 23.79 -22.39 0.93
N GLU A 533 24.84 -22.71 1.70
CA GLU A 533 25.10 -24.05 2.21
C GLU A 533 24.02 -24.52 3.19
N ALA A 534 23.65 -23.70 4.19
CA ALA A 534 22.58 -24.03 5.14
C ALA A 534 21.23 -24.25 4.43
N MET A 535 20.90 -23.39 3.46
CA MET A 535 19.68 -23.57 2.65
C MET A 535 19.73 -24.84 1.81
N LEU A 536 20.88 -25.18 1.23
CA LEU A 536 21.06 -26.40 0.44
C LEU A 536 20.97 -27.66 1.30
N ASP A 537 21.50 -27.63 2.51
CA ASP A 537 21.34 -28.70 3.50
C ASP A 537 19.88 -28.91 3.88
N PHE A 538 19.13 -27.83 4.06
CA PHE A 538 17.69 -27.90 4.32
C PHE A 538 16.92 -28.46 3.11
N VAL A 539 17.19 -27.97 1.89
CA VAL A 539 16.55 -28.51 0.65
C VAL A 539 16.82 -30.00 0.46
N ASN A 540 18.03 -30.47 0.80
CA ASN A 540 18.44 -31.86 0.64
C ASN A 540 18.03 -32.77 1.81
N HIS A 541 17.06 -32.37 2.64
CA HIS A 541 16.60 -33.17 3.80
C HIS A 541 17.66 -33.49 4.84
N ARG A 542 18.73 -32.69 4.94
CA ARG A 542 19.78 -32.91 5.93
C ARG A 542 19.48 -32.24 7.28
N ALA A 543 18.39 -31.50 7.39
CA ALA A 543 17.94 -30.82 8.60
C ALA A 543 16.41 -30.83 8.71
N ASP A 544 15.89 -30.91 9.93
CA ASP A 544 14.45 -31.01 10.20
C ASP A 544 13.81 -29.62 10.36
N ILE A 545 14.53 -28.70 11.02
CA ILE A 545 14.04 -27.37 11.37
C ILE A 545 15.00 -26.32 10.82
N LEU A 546 14.47 -25.33 10.11
CA LEU A 546 15.19 -24.14 9.70
C LEU A 546 14.66 -22.92 10.43
N ILE A 547 15.48 -22.33 11.28
CA ILE A 547 15.19 -21.11 12.02
C ILE A 547 15.82 -19.93 11.28
N SER A 548 15.04 -18.89 10.99
CA SER A 548 15.56 -17.73 10.28
C SER A 548 14.96 -16.41 10.71
N THR A 549 15.62 -15.32 10.31
CA THR A 549 14.96 -14.01 10.23
C THR A 549 14.16 -13.88 8.92
N THR A 550 13.63 -12.70 8.63
CA THR A 550 12.88 -12.36 7.40
C THR A 550 13.63 -12.61 6.08
N VAL A 551 14.89 -13.06 6.12
CA VAL A 551 15.70 -13.40 4.94
C VAL A 551 15.08 -14.54 4.10
N ILE A 552 14.26 -15.42 4.69
CA ILE A 552 13.50 -16.47 3.96
C ILE A 552 12.39 -15.90 3.07
N GLU A 553 12.10 -14.59 3.16
CA GLU A 553 11.18 -13.92 2.22
C GLU A 553 11.60 -14.15 0.75
N VAL A 554 12.86 -14.53 0.46
CA VAL A 554 13.34 -14.79 -0.90
C VAL A 554 13.61 -16.28 -1.20
N GLY A 555 12.60 -16.92 -1.81
CA GLY A 555 12.82 -17.76 -2.99
C GLY A 555 12.77 -19.28 -2.86
N VAL A 556 13.43 -19.88 -1.87
CA VAL A 556 13.67 -21.34 -1.91
C VAL A 556 12.38 -22.13 -1.72
N ASP A 557 12.14 -23.06 -2.65
CA ASP A 557 11.01 -24.01 -2.64
C ASP A 557 11.46 -25.32 -1.99
N VAL A 558 10.81 -25.72 -0.90
CA VAL A 558 11.05 -27.00 -0.24
C VAL A 558 9.72 -27.77 -0.17
N PRO A 559 9.43 -28.66 -1.14
CA PRO A 559 8.13 -29.33 -1.25
C PRO A 559 7.73 -30.14 -0.02
N ASN A 560 8.71 -30.63 0.76
CA ASN A 560 8.50 -31.46 1.94
C ASN A 560 8.43 -30.65 3.25
N ALA A 561 8.55 -29.32 3.19
CA ALA A 561 8.27 -28.46 4.33
C ALA A 561 6.75 -28.24 4.46
N THR A 562 6.14 -28.83 5.48
CA THR A 562 4.68 -28.84 5.70
C THR A 562 4.23 -27.86 6.78
N MET A 563 5.14 -27.35 7.61
CA MET A 563 4.80 -26.44 8.71
C MET A 563 5.61 -25.14 8.66
N MET A 564 4.92 -24.00 8.77
CA MET A 564 5.48 -22.66 8.89
C MET A 564 5.11 -22.07 10.25
N VAL A 565 6.10 -21.74 11.07
CA VAL A 565 5.92 -21.07 12.37
C VAL A 565 6.46 -19.65 12.26
N ILE A 566 5.61 -18.67 12.55
CA ILE A 566 5.98 -17.25 12.54
C ILE A 566 5.93 -16.74 13.98
N GLU A 567 7.09 -16.48 14.55
CA GLU A 567 7.26 -15.95 15.90
C GLU A 567 6.97 -14.45 15.95
N SER A 568 6.35 -13.97 17.04
CA SER A 568 5.96 -12.56 17.19
C SER A 568 5.26 -11.99 15.94
N ALA A 569 4.28 -12.74 15.42
CA ALA A 569 3.60 -12.48 14.15
C ALA A 569 2.93 -11.09 14.08
N GLU A 570 2.61 -10.47 15.23
CA GLU A 570 2.06 -9.12 15.30
C GLU A 570 2.99 -8.03 14.75
N ARG A 571 4.31 -8.32 14.69
CA ARG A 571 5.32 -7.40 14.18
C ARG A 571 5.43 -7.39 12.66
N PHE A 572 4.84 -8.37 11.98
CA PHE A 572 4.89 -8.48 10.53
C PHE A 572 3.72 -7.75 9.86
N GLY A 573 3.98 -7.16 8.70
CA GLY A 573 2.93 -6.68 7.81
C GLY A 573 2.09 -7.83 7.26
N LEU A 574 0.82 -7.56 6.93
CA LEU A 574 -0.10 -8.62 6.49
C LEU A 574 0.36 -9.28 5.17
N SER A 575 0.88 -8.47 4.25
CA SER A 575 1.50 -8.97 3.01
C SER A 575 2.73 -9.87 3.24
N GLN A 576 3.55 -9.60 4.27
CA GLN A 576 4.72 -10.42 4.60
C GLN A 576 4.28 -11.78 5.18
N LEU A 577 3.30 -11.77 6.08
CA LEU A 577 2.72 -13.00 6.63
C LEU A 577 2.16 -13.90 5.53
N HIS A 578 1.50 -13.33 4.53
CA HIS A 578 0.99 -14.08 3.38
C HIS A 578 2.10 -14.70 2.52
N GLN A 579 3.19 -13.95 2.26
CA GLN A 579 4.35 -14.48 1.56
C GLN A 579 5.01 -15.64 2.32
N LEU A 580 5.20 -15.48 3.63
CA LEU A 580 5.76 -16.52 4.50
C LEU A 580 4.86 -17.75 4.52
N ARG A 581 3.54 -17.59 4.69
CA ARG A 581 2.57 -18.69 4.58
C ARG A 581 2.71 -19.43 3.26
N GLY A 582 2.87 -18.71 2.14
CA GLY A 582 3.03 -19.30 0.81
C GLY A 582 4.34 -20.06 0.57
N ARG A 583 5.27 -20.09 1.53
CA ARG A 583 6.50 -20.90 1.46
C ARG A 583 6.27 -22.38 1.79
N VAL A 584 5.17 -22.71 2.46
CA VAL A 584 4.74 -24.10 2.71
C VAL A 584 3.54 -24.48 1.83
N GLY A 585 3.17 -25.75 1.80
CA GLY A 585 2.06 -26.23 0.95
C GLY A 585 2.37 -26.20 -0.54
N ARG A 586 3.64 -26.47 -0.87
CA ARG A 586 4.12 -26.62 -2.26
C ARG A 586 4.10 -28.07 -2.73
N GLY A 587 4.18 -29.02 -1.80
CA GLY A 587 3.79 -30.42 -2.06
C GLY A 587 2.27 -30.61 -2.08
N GLY A 588 1.81 -31.81 -2.45
CA GLY A 588 0.39 -32.18 -2.40
C GLY A 588 -0.15 -32.43 -0.97
N GLU A 589 0.71 -32.28 0.03
CA GLU A 589 0.43 -32.59 1.44
C GLU A 589 -0.24 -31.43 2.18
N LYS A 590 -1.06 -31.79 3.17
CA LYS A 590 -1.71 -30.79 4.04
C LYS A 590 -0.64 -30.03 4.83
N SER A 591 -0.63 -28.71 4.67
CA SER A 591 0.34 -27.82 5.33
C SER A 591 -0.32 -26.87 6.31
N VAL A 592 0.42 -26.48 7.34
CA VAL A 592 -0.06 -25.68 8.46
C VAL A 592 0.82 -24.44 8.65
N CYS A 593 0.20 -23.29 8.87
CA CYS A 593 0.87 -22.05 9.26
C CYS A 593 0.45 -21.63 10.67
N ILE A 594 1.39 -21.50 11.58
CA ILE A 594 1.17 -21.07 12.96
C ILE A 594 1.68 -19.63 13.12
N LEU A 595 0.79 -18.74 13.52
CA LEU A 595 1.11 -17.36 13.91
C LEU A 595 1.23 -17.32 15.42
N MET A 596 2.43 -17.13 15.95
CA MET A 596 2.69 -17.00 17.39
C MET A 596 2.68 -15.53 17.79
N THR A 597 1.91 -15.18 18.81
CA THR A 597 1.91 -13.82 19.40
C THR A 597 1.98 -13.87 20.92
N LYS A 598 2.24 -12.71 21.52
CA LYS A 598 1.97 -12.49 22.94
C LYS A 598 0.46 -12.52 23.23
N GLU A 599 0.07 -12.65 24.51
CA GLU A 599 -1.34 -12.64 24.91
C GLU A 599 -2.02 -11.30 24.60
N ASP A 600 -1.36 -10.20 24.95
CA ASP A 600 -1.88 -8.85 24.74
C ASP A 600 -1.26 -8.19 23.51
N ILE A 601 -2.03 -8.17 22.42
CA ILE A 601 -1.72 -7.44 21.20
C ILE A 601 -2.76 -6.35 20.90
N GLY A 602 -2.35 -5.26 20.26
CA GLY A 602 -3.24 -4.14 19.93
C GLY A 602 -4.39 -4.54 18.98
N THR A 603 -5.45 -3.72 18.93
CA THR A 603 -6.66 -4.00 18.13
C THR A 603 -6.37 -4.19 16.63
N VAL A 604 -5.43 -3.41 16.09
CA VAL A 604 -4.98 -3.54 14.69
C VAL A 604 -4.29 -4.88 14.44
N ALA A 605 -3.42 -5.32 15.36
CA ALA A 605 -2.74 -6.60 15.27
C ALA A 605 -3.74 -7.77 15.39
N LYS A 606 -4.74 -7.69 16.27
CA LYS A 606 -5.83 -8.69 16.37
C LYS A 606 -6.58 -8.83 15.05
N LYS A 607 -6.95 -7.72 14.41
CA LYS A 607 -7.60 -7.73 13.09
C LYS A 607 -6.71 -8.38 12.03
N ARG A 608 -5.40 -8.10 12.05
CA ARG A 608 -4.42 -8.66 11.11
C ARG A 608 -4.28 -10.17 11.26
N MET A 609 -4.14 -10.69 12.49
CA MET A 609 -4.07 -12.12 12.77
C MET A 609 -5.36 -12.84 12.35
N LYS A 610 -6.51 -12.24 12.67
CA LYS A 610 -7.82 -12.79 12.27
C LYS A 610 -7.94 -12.87 10.74
N ALA A 611 -7.58 -11.81 10.02
CA ALA A 611 -7.61 -11.80 8.55
C ALA A 611 -6.75 -12.93 7.94
N MET A 612 -5.55 -13.18 8.48
CA MET A 612 -4.71 -14.30 8.04
C MET A 612 -5.32 -15.69 8.28
N CYS A 613 -6.11 -15.84 9.35
CA CYS A 613 -6.77 -17.11 9.68
C CYS A 613 -8.04 -17.33 8.84
N ASP A 614 -8.79 -16.25 8.57
CA ASP A 614 -10.10 -16.31 7.91
C ASP A 614 -10.01 -16.58 6.41
N THR A 615 -8.94 -16.12 5.73
CA THR A 615 -8.80 -16.26 4.27
C THR A 615 -7.41 -16.74 3.83
N ASN A 616 -7.40 -17.57 2.78
CA ASN A 616 -6.20 -17.96 2.06
C ASN A 616 -5.95 -17.11 0.79
N ASP A 617 -6.92 -16.28 0.40
CA ASP A 617 -6.85 -15.48 -0.83
C ASP A 617 -5.98 -14.24 -0.63
N GLY A 618 -4.83 -14.21 -1.31
CA GLY A 618 -3.91 -13.09 -1.24
C GLY A 618 -4.47 -11.75 -1.74
N PHE A 619 -5.50 -11.73 -2.58
CA PHE A 619 -6.16 -10.49 -3.02
C PHE A 619 -7.00 -9.87 -1.90
N VAL A 620 -7.78 -10.70 -1.19
CA VAL A 620 -8.56 -10.25 -0.03
C VAL A 620 -7.62 -9.75 1.08
N ILE A 621 -6.52 -10.45 1.31
CA ILE A 621 -5.50 -10.06 2.28
C ILE A 621 -4.89 -8.71 1.93
N SER A 622 -4.56 -8.44 0.66
CA SER A 622 -3.96 -7.17 0.29
C SER A 622 -4.93 -5.99 0.40
N GLU A 623 -6.23 -6.19 0.14
CA GLU A 623 -7.26 -5.18 0.39
C GLU A 623 -7.36 -4.84 1.88
N ILE A 624 -7.40 -5.84 2.76
CA ILE A 624 -7.39 -5.64 4.22
C ILE A 624 -6.09 -4.96 4.68
N ASP A 625 -4.93 -5.31 4.10
CA ASP A 625 -3.64 -4.66 4.42
C ASP A 625 -3.69 -3.16 4.09
N LEU A 626 -4.27 -2.81 2.93
CA LEU A 626 -4.44 -1.43 2.50
C LEU A 626 -5.36 -0.64 3.44
N GLU A 627 -6.47 -1.25 3.87
CA GLU A 627 -7.38 -0.66 4.85
C GLU A 627 -6.73 -0.43 6.22
N LEU A 628 -5.95 -1.40 6.71
CA LEU A 628 -5.31 -1.36 8.02
C LEU A 628 -4.12 -0.41 8.09
N ARG A 629 -3.36 -0.24 7.00
CA ARG A 629 -2.20 0.67 6.94
C ARG A 629 -2.60 2.14 6.98
N GLY A 630 -3.79 2.48 6.46
CA GLY A 630 -4.24 3.86 6.35
C GLY A 630 -3.37 4.69 5.37
N PRO A 631 -3.73 5.98 5.16
CA PRO A 631 -3.15 6.80 4.09
C PRO A 631 -1.67 7.16 4.30
N GLY A 632 -1.20 7.38 5.53
CA GLY A 632 0.11 8.00 5.81
C GLY A 632 1.35 7.12 5.58
N ASN A 633 1.22 5.79 5.52
CA ASN A 633 2.36 4.89 5.25
C ASN A 633 2.48 4.49 3.76
N ILE A 634 1.50 4.87 2.93
CA ILE A 634 1.55 4.64 1.47
C ILE A 634 2.45 5.70 0.83
N GLU A 635 2.52 6.90 1.41
CA GLU A 635 3.40 8.01 0.97
C GLU A 635 4.89 7.61 0.89
N GLY A 636 5.38 6.80 1.83
CA GLY A 636 6.76 6.31 1.83
C GLY A 636 7.11 5.37 0.68
N THR A 637 6.11 4.67 0.10
CA THR A 637 6.25 3.87 -1.13
C THR A 637 5.83 4.63 -2.39
N MET A 638 5.13 5.76 -2.24
CA MET A 638 4.72 6.65 -3.34
C MET A 638 5.83 7.58 -3.85
N GLN A 639 7.07 7.42 -3.37
CA GLN A 639 8.21 8.33 -3.65
C GLN A 639 8.60 8.55 -5.13
N SER A 640 7.87 8.09 -6.16
CA SER A 640 8.32 8.32 -7.54
C SER A 640 7.35 8.20 -8.72
N GLY A 641 6.02 8.03 -8.55
CA GLY A 641 5.22 7.63 -9.73
C GLY A 641 3.76 8.08 -9.90
N VAL A 642 3.09 8.64 -8.89
CA VAL A 642 1.69 9.08 -9.05
C VAL A 642 1.63 10.59 -9.23
N PRO A 643 0.87 11.12 -10.21
CA PRO A 643 0.52 12.53 -10.24
C PRO A 643 -0.42 12.85 -9.06
N GLY A 644 0.05 13.64 -8.11
CA GLY A 644 -0.79 14.31 -7.11
C GLY A 644 -0.82 13.65 -5.71
N ASP A 645 -0.52 14.46 -4.70
CA ASP A 645 -0.87 14.16 -3.30
C ASP A 645 -2.40 14.16 -3.17
N LEU A 646 -2.98 13.01 -2.80
CA LEU A 646 -4.41 12.90 -2.54
C LEU A 646 -4.75 13.74 -1.29
N LYS A 647 -5.52 14.82 -1.44
CA LYS A 647 -5.85 15.71 -0.31
C LYS A 647 -7.04 15.18 0.48
N LEU A 648 -8.01 14.56 -0.19
CA LEU A 648 -9.24 14.07 0.44
C LEU A 648 -9.51 12.58 0.17
N ALA A 649 -9.24 12.10 -1.05
CA ALA A 649 -9.54 10.73 -1.41
C ALA A 649 -8.57 9.73 -0.74
N ASN A 650 -9.10 8.55 -0.42
CA ASN A 650 -8.33 7.47 0.19
C ASN A 650 -8.50 6.20 -0.65
N LEU A 651 -7.42 5.73 -1.27
CA LEU A 651 -7.44 4.55 -2.15
C LEU A 651 -7.90 3.25 -1.47
N ALA A 652 -7.79 3.16 -0.13
CA ALA A 652 -8.27 2.01 0.63
C ALA A 652 -9.80 2.02 0.76
N ARG A 653 -10.39 3.19 1.01
CA ARG A 653 -11.83 3.32 1.32
C ARG A 653 -12.68 3.69 0.10
N ASP A 654 -12.11 4.45 -0.81
CA ASP A 654 -12.83 5.07 -1.93
C ASP A 654 -12.69 4.25 -3.23
N GLY A 655 -12.42 2.94 -3.12
CA GLY A 655 -12.15 2.07 -4.28
C GLY A 655 -13.27 2.02 -5.32
N GLN A 656 -14.53 2.14 -4.90
CA GLN A 656 -15.66 2.24 -5.82
C GLN A 656 -15.64 3.55 -6.62
N ILE A 657 -15.23 4.66 -6.00
CA ILE A 657 -15.08 5.96 -6.67
C ILE A 657 -13.96 5.86 -7.71
N VAL A 658 -12.84 5.20 -7.39
CA VAL A 658 -11.74 4.96 -8.34
C VAL A 658 -12.23 4.18 -9.57
N GLN A 659 -13.03 3.12 -9.36
CA GLN A 659 -13.60 2.32 -10.45
C GLN A 659 -14.51 3.14 -11.35
N TYR A 660 -15.39 3.93 -10.74
CA TYR A 660 -16.32 4.78 -11.47
C TYR A 660 -15.60 5.86 -12.28
N ALA A 661 -14.67 6.58 -11.63
CA ALA A 661 -13.83 7.58 -12.26
C ALA A 661 -13.05 7.02 -13.46
N ARG A 662 -12.50 5.81 -13.34
CA ARG A 662 -11.80 5.13 -14.43
C ARG A 662 -12.73 4.80 -15.60
N GLN A 663 -13.95 4.33 -15.33
CA GLN A 663 -14.92 4.02 -16.40
C GLN A 663 -15.28 5.26 -17.20
N ILE A 664 -15.58 6.38 -16.52
CA ILE A 664 -15.89 7.65 -17.16
C ILE A 664 -14.68 8.17 -17.97
N ALA A 665 -13.49 8.16 -17.36
CA ALA A 665 -12.26 8.57 -18.04
C ALA A 665 -11.96 7.70 -19.28
N SER A 666 -12.20 6.39 -19.23
CA SER A 666 -12.04 5.50 -20.38
C SER A 666 -12.99 5.88 -21.51
N LYS A 667 -14.28 6.05 -21.21
CA LYS A 667 -15.29 6.45 -22.22
C LYS A 667 -14.90 7.74 -22.94
N ILE A 668 -14.52 8.77 -22.18
CA ILE A 668 -14.09 10.06 -22.74
C ILE A 668 -12.90 9.86 -23.68
N LEU A 669 -11.88 9.12 -23.24
CA LEU A 669 -10.68 8.90 -24.04
C LEU A 669 -10.91 7.94 -25.21
N ASP A 670 -11.91 7.07 -25.16
CA ASP A 670 -12.27 6.16 -26.28
C ASP A 670 -12.83 6.96 -27.45
N GLU A 671 -13.56 8.04 -27.17
CA GLU A 671 -14.08 8.96 -28.18
C GLU A 671 -13.12 10.11 -28.53
N ASP A 672 -12.32 10.57 -27.57
CA ASP A 672 -11.40 11.69 -27.71
C ASP A 672 -10.05 11.40 -27.03
N PRO A 673 -9.19 10.56 -27.65
CA PRO A 673 -7.92 10.12 -27.04
C PRO A 673 -6.95 11.26 -26.71
N PHE A 674 -7.02 12.36 -27.46
CA PHE A 674 -6.10 13.50 -27.33
C PHE A 674 -6.68 14.66 -26.49
N LEU A 675 -7.98 14.60 -26.15
CA LEU A 675 -8.74 15.65 -25.48
C LEU A 675 -8.82 16.95 -26.31
N GLU A 676 -9.09 16.80 -27.60
CA GLU A 676 -9.14 17.91 -28.57
C GLU A 676 -10.57 18.45 -28.82
N LYS A 677 -11.61 17.70 -28.43
CA LYS A 677 -13.00 18.17 -28.57
C LYS A 677 -13.24 19.39 -27.67
N ALA A 678 -14.05 20.33 -28.15
CA ALA A 678 -14.36 21.58 -27.45
C ALA A 678 -14.90 21.36 -26.02
N GLU A 679 -15.75 20.34 -25.84
CA GLU A 679 -16.33 19.94 -24.55
C GLU A 679 -15.30 19.42 -23.52
N ASN A 680 -14.15 18.91 -23.98
CA ASN A 680 -13.10 18.33 -23.15
C ASN A 680 -11.91 19.27 -22.91
N THR A 681 -11.95 20.49 -23.47
CA THR A 681 -10.86 21.47 -23.34
C THR A 681 -10.52 21.81 -21.89
N ILE A 682 -11.53 21.87 -21.00
CA ILE A 682 -11.36 22.09 -19.56
C ILE A 682 -10.49 20.99 -18.94
N LEU A 683 -10.70 19.73 -19.35
CA LEU A 683 -9.90 18.59 -18.88
C LEU A 683 -8.44 18.71 -19.35
N ALA A 684 -8.24 19.05 -20.62
CA ALA A 684 -6.91 19.23 -21.18
C ALA A 684 -6.12 20.33 -20.46
N GLN A 685 -6.77 21.48 -20.18
CA GLN A 685 -6.18 22.59 -19.43
C GLN A 685 -5.82 22.18 -18.00
N HIS A 686 -6.71 21.47 -17.31
CA HIS A 686 -6.45 21.02 -15.94
C HIS A 686 -5.25 20.07 -15.86
N ILE A 687 -5.18 19.07 -16.76
CA ILE A 687 -4.06 18.13 -16.84
C ILE A 687 -2.75 18.85 -17.18
N GLN A 688 -2.77 19.84 -18.07
CA GLN A 688 -1.57 20.60 -18.45
C GLN A 688 -1.04 21.46 -17.30
N ASN A 689 -1.95 22.04 -16.50
CA ASN A 689 -1.57 22.82 -15.32
C ASN A 689 -0.95 21.94 -14.23
N GLN A 690 -1.46 20.72 -14.01
CA GLN A 690 -0.87 19.75 -13.08
C GLN A 690 0.53 19.27 -13.52
N LYS A 691 0.78 19.13 -14.83
CA LYS A 691 2.10 18.71 -15.35
C LYS A 691 3.24 19.71 -15.06
N LYS A 692 2.95 20.99 -14.82
CA LYS A 692 4.00 21.97 -14.48
C LYS A 692 4.60 21.74 -13.08
N GLU A 693 3.91 21.00 -12.22
CA GLU A 693 4.32 20.73 -10.84
C GLU A 693 4.96 19.33 -10.67
N VAL A 694 4.83 18.44 -11.66
CA VAL A 694 5.30 17.04 -11.57
C VAL A 694 6.33 16.75 -12.65
N VAL A 695 7.54 16.35 -12.24
CA VAL A 695 8.60 15.91 -13.16
C VAL A 695 8.09 14.73 -14.01
N ASP A 696 8.06 14.92 -15.33
CA ASP A 696 7.54 13.94 -16.31
C ASP A 696 8.55 12.77 -16.49
N TRP A 697 8.61 11.87 -15.50
CA TRP A 697 9.36 10.62 -15.57
C TRP A 697 8.75 9.61 -16.56
N GLY A 698 7.61 9.94 -17.20
CA GLY A 698 7.04 9.18 -18.31
C GLY A 698 7.92 9.18 -19.57
N THR A 699 8.91 10.07 -19.63
CA THR A 699 9.98 10.03 -20.65
C THR A 699 11.11 9.04 -20.32
N ILE A 700 11.11 8.48 -19.11
CA ILE A 700 12.06 7.48 -18.63
C ILE A 700 11.36 6.11 -18.38
N SER A 701 10.06 6.02 -18.71
CA SER A 701 9.16 4.86 -18.54
C SER A 701 8.46 4.43 -19.82
#